data_AF-A0A919CCI8-F1
#
_entry.id   AF-A0A919CCI8-F1
#
_cell.length_a   1.000
_cell.length_b   1.000
_cell.length_c   1.000
_cell.angle_alpha   90.00
_cell.angle_beta   90.00
_cell.angle_gamma   90.00
#
_symmetry.space_group_name_H-M   'P 1'
#
loop_
_entity.id
_entity.type
_entity.pdbx_description
1 polymer ?
#
loop_
_entity_poly.entity_id
_entity_poly.type
_entity_poly.pdbx_seq_one_letter_code
_entity_poly.pdbx_strand_id
1 'polypeptide(L)'
;MTVELTLLPHVACRGEEVTAPRLRDLLALLASDLHAGCGTERLVRGLWREGKLPERPAKAVQVLVSRARTKWGADLLVSTPTGYRLALAEEQIDSSALLLYAVECARQVRAGDHPAALAAAEAGLALWEGGPRTGSGDPVSALRAARAPVREVLVRDRALALARLGRHAEAAGALAELAGRRPRDEEVLAAILRGEAATAGPSAALARYETYRRTLRDTLGTEPGAQLRHVQRELLHDEPPVVRHGVPHEPNPLLGRDADLAAVRDLLRDSRCVTVVGPGGLGKTRLAHAASRAAVQPVVHFVPLAAVTADADVPGQVASALGAGDTRQRQGPTDPLSGILATLGPGPALLVLDNCEQVVAGVADLVHALVSASRELRVLATGRAPLGLTSEAVYALPALGLDTAVELFGQRARAARPGVALPPDQVTGLCRRLDGLPLAVELAAARVRALSVQEIAQRLNDRFALLRGGARDTPERHRTLHAVVEWSWNLLGEEERAAMRTLSVFPGGFTGEAAGRALDVDPLRLLEQLAGQSLLTAADTPGGVRFTMLETVREFSAARRAEAGGDEEAVGRFLGWAREFGVAHHDVLFGSDVRASWDLIRAEQDNLVAALRHALAREDGPAVAALTAVLAALWSTDANYPRLAALAAETGPPLSHYRPEPEYVEVARAAAVLCTVGLFMGFGPHLVRHLVTLRRLPPAPPDSLLRAVAVVLGAVPETRPPGHEVLHALCADPNPLVAGIAECVATYVWEYANDTGRALASARRAIDALAGVDNPSLRLMCHSRHSELCLQAGDGETAYAHLRAALAELSRLGNEDDYIGIQQGLALACLQRGDWNEAAHWLGRAEGGRARDSFYSPDTGVRAEIALAERRTEEGLRLWRRAVERLAETGAGARTAELTGSRTGELTESRTGELTGANPRPDPGAGSLYVGGAHWADPWALQIQAAAVAAHAHAGRSGEVAVPAARLGERLRLLLDDPSRSPLELRSCGTVLHALGLAALATGDAPAATAVRMIVLAERLGVLREFQPTMSAERARHAAEDADRAAYADAVSEYAALGRDALREAARELSAYFGSRRKSDVDQK
;
A
#
# COMPACT_ATOMS: atom_id res chain seq x y z
N MET A 1 -44.16 35.12 6.93
CA MET A 1 -45.01 36.32 7.03
C MET A 1 -44.84 37.11 5.74
N THR A 2 -45.92 37.35 4.99
CA THR A 2 -45.86 38.12 3.75
C THR A 2 -46.21 39.57 4.05
N VAL A 3 -45.22 40.46 3.95
CA VAL A 3 -45.42 41.91 4.09
C VAL A 3 -46.25 42.40 2.90
N GLU A 4 -47.42 42.99 3.16
CA GLU A 4 -48.27 43.62 2.15
C GLU A 4 -48.01 45.14 2.04
N LEU A 5 -47.55 45.79 3.10
CA LEU A 5 -47.21 47.21 3.09
C LEU A 5 -45.77 47.42 3.57
N THR A 6 -44.93 47.91 2.66
CA THR A 6 -43.53 48.24 2.89
C THR A 6 -43.39 49.75 3.04
N LEU A 7 -42.77 50.23 4.11
CA LEU A 7 -42.56 51.64 4.44
C LEU A 7 -41.09 51.93 4.82
N LEU A 8 -40.32 50.95 5.28
CA LEU A 8 -38.98 51.12 5.84
C LEU A 8 -37.89 51.26 4.76
N PRO A 9 -37.66 50.29 3.84
CA PRO A 9 -36.64 50.43 2.79
C PRO A 9 -37.11 51.39 1.68
N HIS A 10 -38.34 51.21 1.21
CA HIS A 10 -39.05 52.05 0.24
C HIS A 10 -40.56 52.00 0.56
N VAL A 11 -41.39 52.72 -0.20
CA VAL A 11 -42.85 52.68 0.02
C VAL A 11 -43.51 51.85 -1.08
N ALA A 12 -44.03 50.67 -0.73
CA ALA A 12 -44.73 49.78 -1.65
C ALA A 12 -45.96 49.15 -0.97
N CYS A 13 -47.01 48.90 -1.73
CA CYS A 13 -48.23 48.26 -1.24
C CYS A 13 -48.63 47.14 -2.21
N ARG A 14 -48.87 45.93 -1.67
CA ARG A 14 -49.17 44.70 -2.41
C ARG A 14 -48.19 44.45 -3.57
N GLY A 15 -46.91 44.70 -3.33
CA GLY A 15 -45.82 44.52 -4.32
C GLY A 15 -45.62 45.67 -5.30
N GLU A 16 -46.48 46.69 -5.31
CA GLU A 16 -46.33 47.85 -6.20
C GLU A 16 -45.69 49.05 -5.51
N GLU A 17 -44.67 49.64 -6.13
CA GLU A 17 -44.03 50.85 -5.62
C GLU A 17 -44.99 52.06 -5.68
N VAL A 18 -45.06 52.80 -4.58
CA VAL A 18 -45.88 54.00 -4.48
C VAL A 18 -45.01 55.22 -4.74
N THR A 19 -45.08 55.77 -5.95
CA THR A 19 -44.31 56.96 -6.34
C THR A 19 -44.99 58.28 -5.96
N ALA A 20 -46.33 58.28 -5.86
CA ALA A 20 -47.11 59.49 -5.57
C ALA A 20 -46.90 59.96 -4.11
N PRO A 21 -46.29 61.16 -3.88
CA PRO A 21 -45.90 61.60 -2.53
C PRO A 21 -47.05 61.58 -1.52
N ARG A 22 -48.23 62.07 -1.91
CA ARG A 22 -49.41 62.13 -1.02
C ARG A 22 -50.03 60.79 -0.68
N LEU A 23 -49.86 59.77 -1.52
CA LEU A 23 -50.30 58.41 -1.19
C LEU A 23 -49.31 57.73 -0.24
N ARG A 24 -48.01 57.97 -0.41
CA ARG A 24 -46.97 57.48 0.51
C ARG A 24 -47.19 58.03 1.92
N ASP A 25 -47.40 59.34 2.01
CA ASP A 25 -47.63 60.04 3.27
C ASP A 25 -48.91 59.58 3.97
N LEU A 26 -49.97 59.33 3.20
CA LEU A 26 -51.23 58.79 3.72
C LEU A 26 -51.02 57.41 4.35
N LEU A 27 -50.34 56.51 3.65
CA LEU A 27 -50.05 55.15 4.15
C LEU A 27 -49.16 55.20 5.40
N ALA A 28 -48.14 56.05 5.45
CA ALA A 28 -47.28 56.21 6.62
C ALA A 28 -48.01 56.79 7.85
N LEU A 29 -48.90 57.78 7.66
CA LEU A 29 -49.73 58.31 8.75
C LEU A 29 -50.65 57.22 9.32
N LEU A 30 -51.28 56.43 8.46
CA LEU A 30 -52.18 55.35 8.89
C LEU A 30 -51.43 54.18 9.54
N ALA A 31 -50.21 53.88 9.10
CA ALA A 31 -49.36 52.86 9.72
C ALA A 31 -48.72 53.31 11.04
N SER A 32 -48.72 54.62 11.34
CA SER A 32 -48.19 55.14 12.61
C SER A 32 -49.04 54.70 13.81
N ASP A 33 -50.34 54.47 13.60
CA ASP A 33 -51.28 53.93 14.59
C ASP A 33 -52.32 53.04 13.89
N LEU A 34 -51.99 51.76 13.76
CA LEU A 34 -52.77 50.78 13.02
C LEU A 34 -54.16 50.53 13.63
N HIS A 35 -54.24 50.57 14.97
CA HIS A 35 -55.44 50.19 15.71
C HIS A 35 -56.46 51.33 15.80
N ALA A 36 -56.02 52.53 16.20
CA ALA A 36 -56.91 53.69 16.31
C ALA A 36 -57.19 54.35 14.95
N GLY A 37 -56.30 54.15 13.98
CA GLY A 37 -56.33 54.84 12.69
C GLY A 37 -55.98 56.33 12.82
N CYS A 38 -56.29 57.09 11.77
CA CYS A 38 -56.09 58.54 11.77
C CYS A 38 -57.39 59.28 11.46
N GLY A 39 -57.74 60.22 12.34
CA GLY A 39 -58.84 61.15 12.11
C GLY A 39 -58.58 62.06 10.91
N THR A 40 -59.65 62.53 10.27
CA THR A 40 -59.56 63.36 9.04
C THR A 40 -58.74 64.63 9.26
N GLU A 41 -58.85 65.27 10.43
CA GLU A 41 -58.07 66.47 10.76
C GLU A 41 -56.56 66.17 10.85
N ARG A 42 -56.18 65.04 11.46
CA ARG A 42 -54.78 64.59 11.57
C ARG A 42 -54.20 64.24 10.21
N LEU A 43 -55.01 63.60 9.34
CA LEU A 43 -54.63 63.32 7.95
C LEU A 43 -54.42 64.61 7.16
N VAL A 44 -55.31 65.59 7.28
CA VAL A 44 -55.15 66.90 6.61
C VAL A 44 -53.86 67.58 7.06
N ARG A 45 -53.62 67.67 8.37
CA ARG A 45 -52.43 68.31 8.94
C ARG A 45 -51.14 67.59 8.53
N GLY A 46 -51.16 66.25 8.49
CA GLY A 46 -50.00 65.44 8.13
C GLY A 46 -49.67 65.47 6.63
N LEU A 47 -50.70 65.52 5.77
CA LEU A 47 -50.52 65.55 4.31
C LEU A 47 -50.10 66.95 3.83
N TRP A 48 -50.78 68.03 4.25
CA TRP A 48 -50.53 69.40 3.76
C TRP A 48 -49.80 70.28 4.79
N ARG A 49 -48.57 69.91 5.18
CA ARG A 49 -47.78 70.59 6.23
C ARG A 49 -47.31 72.01 5.90
N GLU A 50 -46.90 72.27 4.65
CA GLU A 50 -46.24 73.54 4.26
C GLU A 50 -46.72 74.09 2.89
N GLY A 51 -47.97 73.79 2.49
CA GLY A 51 -48.54 74.24 1.21
C GLY A 51 -49.95 74.82 1.33
N LYS A 52 -50.45 75.44 0.26
CA LYS A 52 -51.84 75.95 0.19
C LYS A 52 -52.82 74.80 0.46
N LEU A 53 -53.58 74.88 1.56
CA LEU A 53 -54.65 73.94 1.86
C LEU A 53 -55.63 73.88 0.69
N PRO A 54 -56.11 72.70 0.28
CA PRO A 54 -57.19 72.59 -0.68
C PRO A 54 -58.42 73.34 -0.17
N GLU A 55 -59.23 73.94 -1.05
CA GLU A 55 -60.46 74.64 -0.66
C GLU A 55 -61.43 73.76 0.15
N ARG A 56 -61.38 72.44 -0.06
CA ARG A 56 -62.15 71.44 0.71
C ARG A 56 -61.24 70.29 1.17
N PRO A 57 -60.49 70.44 2.29
CA PRO A 57 -59.47 69.48 2.72
C PRO A 57 -60.01 68.07 3.00
N ALA A 58 -61.18 67.96 3.63
CA ALA A 58 -61.81 66.67 3.89
C ALA A 58 -62.16 65.91 2.59
N LYS A 59 -62.63 66.63 1.56
CA LYS A 59 -62.89 66.05 0.24
C LYS A 59 -61.60 65.63 -0.47
N ALA A 60 -60.51 66.36 -0.26
CA ALA A 60 -59.19 66.00 -0.81
C ALA A 60 -58.64 64.69 -0.20
N VAL A 61 -58.84 64.47 1.11
CA VAL A 61 -58.52 63.17 1.77
C VAL A 61 -59.39 62.05 1.19
N GLN A 62 -60.69 62.27 1.02
CA GLN A 62 -61.60 61.29 0.41
C GLN A 62 -61.14 60.89 -1.01
N VAL A 63 -60.66 61.84 -1.81
CA VAL A 63 -60.12 61.55 -3.16
C VAL A 63 -58.85 60.70 -3.08
N LEU A 64 -57.94 60.97 -2.14
CA LEU A 64 -56.73 60.15 -1.95
C LEU A 64 -57.08 58.73 -1.49
N VAL A 65 -58.01 58.59 -0.55
CA VAL A 65 -58.51 57.28 -0.09
C VAL A 65 -59.21 56.53 -1.22
N SER A 66 -60.05 57.21 -2.01
CA SER A 66 -60.70 56.59 -3.17
C SER A 66 -59.67 56.10 -4.18
N ARG A 67 -58.62 56.88 -4.46
CA ARG A 67 -57.53 56.48 -5.36
C ARG A 67 -56.76 55.26 -4.82
N ALA A 68 -56.47 55.24 -3.53
CA ALA A 68 -55.82 54.09 -2.88
C ALA A 68 -56.69 52.83 -2.95
N ARG A 69 -58.01 52.95 -2.71
CA ARG A 69 -58.97 51.84 -2.82
C ARG A 69 -59.11 51.31 -4.24
N THR A 70 -59.13 52.19 -5.24
CA THR A 70 -59.16 51.77 -6.65
C THR A 70 -57.88 51.04 -7.04
N LYS A 71 -56.73 51.49 -6.53
CA LYS A 71 -55.43 50.92 -6.90
C LYS A 71 -55.12 49.60 -6.18
N TRP A 72 -55.40 49.50 -4.89
CA TRP A 72 -54.99 48.35 -4.06
C TRP A 72 -56.12 47.57 -3.41
N GLY A 73 -57.38 47.86 -3.77
CA GLY A 73 -58.56 47.19 -3.22
C GLY A 73 -59.29 48.02 -2.17
N ALA A 74 -60.63 47.91 -2.18
CA ALA A 74 -61.49 48.66 -1.27
C ALA A 74 -61.34 48.25 0.20
N ASP A 75 -60.86 47.02 0.43
CA ASP A 75 -60.60 46.38 1.71
C ASP A 75 -59.42 46.99 2.46
N LEU A 76 -58.40 47.50 1.76
CA LEU A 76 -57.16 48.01 2.37
C LEU A 76 -57.39 49.16 3.37
N LEU A 77 -58.34 50.05 3.07
CA LEU A 77 -58.64 51.23 3.88
C LEU A 77 -60.09 51.22 4.36
N VAL A 78 -60.29 51.15 5.66
CA VAL A 78 -61.62 51.14 6.29
C VAL A 78 -61.94 52.53 6.82
N SER A 79 -63.14 53.02 6.52
CA SER A 79 -63.65 54.27 7.08
C SER A 79 -64.01 54.08 8.55
N THR A 80 -63.61 55.01 9.41
CA THR A 80 -63.99 55.05 10.84
C THR A 80 -64.92 56.26 11.08
N PRO A 81 -65.60 56.36 12.24
CA PRO A 81 -66.46 57.52 12.55
C PRO A 81 -65.74 58.88 12.47
N THR A 82 -64.42 58.89 12.64
CA THR A 82 -63.60 60.11 12.70
C THR A 82 -62.58 60.23 11.55
N GLY A 83 -62.38 59.19 10.73
CA GLY A 83 -61.39 59.18 9.65
C GLY A 83 -61.21 57.82 8.97
N TYR A 84 -59.97 57.33 8.91
CA TYR A 84 -59.61 56.10 8.18
C TYR A 84 -58.56 55.27 8.94
N ARG A 85 -58.52 53.95 8.70
CA ARG A 85 -57.47 53.04 9.18
C ARG A 85 -57.09 52.01 8.12
N LEU A 86 -55.91 51.40 8.24
CA LEU A 86 -55.51 50.24 7.44
C LEU A 86 -56.19 48.98 7.99
N ALA A 87 -56.68 48.10 7.11
CA ALA A 87 -57.20 46.79 7.47
C ALA A 87 -56.16 45.68 7.20
N LEU A 88 -54.95 45.90 7.71
CA LEU A 88 -53.85 44.95 7.68
C LEU A 88 -53.49 44.56 9.12
N ALA A 89 -53.01 43.34 9.32
CA ALA A 89 -52.41 42.90 10.58
C ALA A 89 -51.01 43.49 10.77
N GLU A 90 -50.48 43.49 12.00
CA GLU A 90 -49.17 44.06 12.31
C GLU A 90 -48.02 43.37 11.55
N GLU A 91 -48.13 42.07 11.29
CA GLU A 91 -47.15 41.28 10.56
C GLU A 91 -47.13 41.60 9.06
N GLN A 92 -48.22 42.16 8.54
CA GLN A 92 -48.38 42.52 7.12
C GLN A 92 -47.81 43.91 6.81
N ILE A 93 -47.37 44.67 7.82
CA ILE A 93 -46.75 46.00 7.65
C ILE A 93 -45.33 45.95 8.20
N ASP A 94 -44.31 46.18 7.37
CA ASP A 94 -42.90 46.07 7.79
C ASP A 94 -42.55 46.91 9.04
N SER A 95 -43.08 48.13 9.13
CA SER A 95 -42.86 49.05 10.25
C SER A 95 -43.47 48.58 11.58
N SER A 96 -44.49 47.71 11.53
CA SER A 96 -45.10 47.08 12.70
C SER A 96 -44.46 45.72 12.97
N ALA A 97 -44.20 44.91 11.93
CA ALA A 97 -43.49 43.65 12.02
C ALA A 97 -42.10 43.80 12.64
N LEU A 98 -41.39 44.91 12.38
CA LEU A 98 -40.13 45.24 13.04
C LEU A 98 -40.26 45.27 14.57
N LEU A 99 -41.38 45.81 15.10
CA LEU A 99 -41.65 45.82 16.55
C LEU A 99 -41.86 44.40 17.07
N LEU A 100 -42.62 43.59 16.33
CA LEU A 100 -42.88 42.19 16.70
C LEU A 100 -41.59 41.38 16.78
N TYR A 101 -40.69 41.53 15.80
CA TYR A 101 -39.38 40.88 15.84
C TYR A 101 -38.51 41.37 16.99
N ALA A 102 -38.58 42.65 17.36
CA ALA A 102 -37.86 43.17 18.53
C ALA A 102 -38.40 42.59 19.84
N VAL A 103 -39.72 42.49 19.98
CA VAL A 103 -40.37 41.85 21.15
C VAL A 103 -40.00 40.37 21.22
N GLU A 104 -40.05 39.67 20.09
CA GLU A 104 -39.70 38.25 20.00
C GLU A 104 -38.22 38.03 20.32
N CYS A 105 -37.31 38.83 19.75
CA CYS A 105 -35.89 38.78 20.08
C CYS A 105 -35.66 38.99 21.58
N ALA A 106 -36.26 40.02 22.18
CA ALA A 106 -36.16 40.29 23.61
C ALA A 106 -36.75 39.17 24.49
N ARG A 107 -37.75 38.44 23.99
CA ARG A 107 -38.30 37.25 24.67
C ARG A 107 -37.31 36.09 24.64
N GLN A 108 -36.70 35.84 23.49
CA GLN A 108 -35.72 34.76 23.31
C GLN A 108 -34.41 35.03 24.07
N VAL A 109 -33.93 36.29 24.08
CA VAL A 109 -32.79 36.71 24.91
C VAL A 109 -33.05 36.43 26.39
N ARG A 110 -34.26 36.73 26.90
CA ARG A 110 -34.65 36.44 28.28
C ARG A 110 -34.78 34.95 28.58
N ALA A 111 -35.12 34.14 27.58
CA ALA A 111 -35.18 32.67 27.69
C ALA A 111 -33.81 32.00 27.60
N GLY A 112 -32.75 32.73 27.21
CA GLY A 112 -31.41 32.17 26.99
C GLY A 112 -31.24 31.45 25.64
N ASP A 113 -32.24 31.49 24.76
CA ASP A 113 -32.17 30.89 23.43
C ASP A 113 -31.50 31.85 22.44
N HIS A 114 -30.17 31.85 22.44
CA HIS A 114 -29.36 32.73 21.59
C HIS A 114 -29.51 32.45 20.08
N PRO A 115 -29.63 31.20 19.60
CA PRO A 115 -29.95 30.92 18.19
C PRO A 115 -31.30 31.52 17.76
N ALA A 116 -32.36 31.34 18.54
CA ALA A 116 -33.68 31.89 18.20
C ALA A 116 -33.68 33.43 18.27
N ALA A 117 -32.99 34.01 19.26
CA ALA A 117 -32.82 35.46 19.37
C ALA A 117 -32.09 36.04 18.16
N LEU A 118 -31.03 35.37 17.68
CA LEU A 118 -30.29 35.76 16.48
C LEU A 118 -31.19 35.72 15.25
N ALA A 119 -31.93 34.63 15.05
CA ALA A 119 -32.85 34.47 13.93
C ALA A 119 -33.93 35.56 13.92
N ALA A 120 -34.53 35.88 15.08
CA ALA A 120 -35.51 36.95 15.21
C ALA A 120 -34.91 38.33 14.90
N ALA A 121 -33.69 38.61 15.37
CA ALA A 121 -33.01 39.86 15.09
C ALA A 121 -32.66 40.02 13.61
N GLU A 122 -32.17 38.97 12.97
CA GLU A 122 -31.85 38.96 11.53
C GLU A 122 -33.11 39.12 10.67
N ALA A 123 -34.20 38.42 11.01
CA ALA A 123 -35.49 38.58 10.34
C ALA A 123 -36.04 40.02 10.45
N GLY A 124 -35.92 40.65 11.62
CA GLY A 124 -36.32 42.03 11.82
C GLY A 124 -35.44 43.03 11.07
N LEU A 125 -34.12 42.83 11.06
CA LEU A 125 -33.18 43.71 10.35
C LEU A 125 -33.31 43.62 8.82
N ALA A 126 -33.67 42.44 8.29
CA ALA A 126 -33.95 42.24 6.87
C ALA A 126 -35.13 43.08 6.38
N LEU A 127 -36.07 43.46 7.25
CA LEU A 127 -37.16 44.39 6.90
C LEU A 127 -36.67 45.81 6.62
N TRP A 128 -35.45 46.19 7.05
CA TRP A 128 -34.92 47.54 6.90
C TRP A 128 -33.41 47.56 6.61
N GLU A 129 -33.08 47.11 5.40
CA GLU A 129 -31.74 47.22 4.81
C GLU A 129 -31.41 48.69 4.47
N GLY A 130 -30.18 49.13 4.77
CA GLY A 130 -29.67 50.47 4.42
C GLY A 130 -29.86 51.59 5.46
N GLY A 131 -30.59 51.36 6.57
CA GLY A 131 -30.71 52.30 7.70
C GLY A 131 -31.60 53.53 7.45
N PRO A 132 -31.72 54.43 8.44
CA PRO A 132 -32.56 55.62 8.31
C PRO A 132 -31.96 56.62 7.34
N ARG A 133 -32.67 56.90 6.23
CA ARG A 133 -32.34 58.04 5.37
C ARG A 133 -32.84 59.31 6.06
N THR A 134 -31.92 60.20 6.44
CA THR A 134 -32.25 61.52 6.95
C THR A 134 -32.75 62.39 5.81
N GLY A 135 -34.03 62.75 5.79
CA GLY A 135 -34.56 63.63 4.76
C GLY A 135 -36.03 64.00 4.90
N SER A 136 -36.32 65.28 4.64
CA SER A 136 -37.60 65.88 4.24
C SER A 136 -38.81 65.95 5.18
N GLY A 137 -38.71 65.73 6.50
CA GLY A 137 -39.78 66.11 7.45
C GLY A 137 -41.20 65.56 7.15
N ASP A 138 -41.32 64.61 6.23
CA ASP A 138 -42.57 64.02 5.75
C ASP A 138 -43.01 62.89 6.68
N PRO A 139 -44.27 62.43 6.59
CA PRO A 139 -44.76 61.35 7.44
C PRO A 139 -43.99 60.03 7.33
N VAL A 140 -43.42 59.69 6.17
CA VAL A 140 -42.63 58.45 5.99
C VAL A 140 -41.32 58.54 6.77
N SER A 141 -40.63 59.68 6.66
CA SER A 141 -39.40 59.94 7.41
C SER A 141 -39.65 60.04 8.92
N ALA A 142 -40.78 60.62 9.35
CA ALA A 142 -41.18 60.62 10.76
C ALA A 142 -41.44 59.21 11.31
N LEU A 143 -42.11 58.36 10.54
CA LEU A 143 -42.33 56.95 10.91
C LEU A 143 -40.99 56.19 11.02
N ARG A 144 -40.10 56.35 10.04
CA ARG A 144 -38.76 55.74 10.06
C ARG A 144 -37.97 56.22 11.27
N ALA A 145 -37.98 57.52 11.57
CA ALA A 145 -37.33 58.07 12.75
C ALA A 145 -37.87 57.44 14.05
N ALA A 146 -39.20 57.23 14.14
CA ALA A 146 -39.82 56.56 15.29
C ALA A 146 -39.45 55.07 15.41
N ARG A 147 -39.06 54.41 14.30
CA ARG A 147 -38.62 53.00 14.29
C ARG A 147 -37.11 52.81 14.41
N ALA A 148 -36.32 53.87 14.20
CA ALA A 148 -34.86 53.80 14.27
C ALA A 148 -34.33 53.25 15.62
N PRO A 149 -34.86 53.63 16.80
CA PRO A 149 -34.41 53.07 18.07
C PRO A 149 -34.62 51.55 18.18
N VAL A 150 -35.71 51.03 17.61
CA VAL A 150 -36.03 49.60 17.61
C VAL A 150 -35.04 48.83 16.74
N ARG A 151 -34.70 49.39 15.57
CA ARG A 151 -33.64 48.84 14.72
C ARG A 151 -32.30 48.80 15.44
N GLU A 152 -31.94 49.86 16.18
CA GLU A 152 -30.70 49.87 16.97
C GLU A 152 -30.68 48.77 18.04
N VAL A 153 -31.81 48.51 18.71
CA VAL A 153 -31.95 47.39 19.66
C VAL A 153 -31.70 46.06 18.95
N LEU A 154 -32.29 45.82 17.78
CA LEU A 154 -32.07 44.59 17.02
C LEU A 154 -30.62 44.43 16.54
N VAL A 155 -29.94 45.51 16.13
CA VAL A 155 -28.50 45.47 15.79
C VAL A 155 -27.68 45.07 17.02
N ARG A 156 -27.99 45.63 18.19
CA ARG A 156 -27.34 45.29 19.46
C ARG A 156 -27.56 43.83 19.83
N ASP A 157 -28.81 43.37 19.80
CA ASP A 157 -29.15 42.00 20.21
C ASP A 157 -28.59 40.96 19.24
N ARG A 158 -28.56 41.24 17.93
CA ARG A 158 -27.85 40.41 16.94
C ARG A 158 -26.37 40.27 17.27
N ALA A 159 -25.69 41.38 17.53
CA ALA A 159 -24.25 41.38 17.83
C ALA A 159 -23.93 40.62 19.12
N LEU A 160 -24.76 40.80 20.16
CA LEU A 160 -24.61 40.08 21.43
C LEU A 160 -24.96 38.58 21.29
N ALA A 161 -25.98 38.22 20.51
CA ALA A 161 -26.33 36.82 20.25
C ALA A 161 -25.22 36.09 19.48
N LEU A 162 -24.63 36.72 18.46
CA LEU A 162 -23.46 36.18 17.75
C LEU A 162 -22.28 35.94 18.70
N ALA A 163 -21.99 36.91 19.59
CA ALA A 163 -20.93 36.76 20.57
C ALA A 163 -21.17 35.61 21.56
N ARG A 164 -22.41 35.42 22.02
CA ARG A 164 -22.77 34.32 22.93
C ARG A 164 -22.74 32.95 22.26
N LEU A 165 -22.89 32.89 20.94
CA LEU A 165 -22.75 31.67 20.14
C LEU A 165 -21.30 31.37 19.73
N GLY A 166 -20.31 32.11 20.24
CA GLY A 166 -18.90 31.93 19.90
C GLY A 166 -18.50 32.48 18.52
N ARG A 167 -19.40 33.14 17.80
CA ARG A 167 -19.16 33.71 16.46
C ARG A 167 -18.53 35.09 16.55
N HIS A 168 -17.39 35.18 17.25
CA HIS A 168 -16.76 36.44 17.63
C HIS A 168 -16.31 37.30 16.45
N ALA A 169 -15.79 36.68 15.38
CA ALA A 169 -15.34 37.40 14.18
C ALA A 169 -16.49 38.15 13.48
N GLU A 170 -17.67 37.54 13.41
CA GLU A 170 -18.86 38.16 12.79
C GLU A 170 -19.46 39.26 13.66
N ALA A 171 -19.32 39.15 14.99
CA ALA A 171 -19.81 40.15 15.94
C ALA A 171 -18.88 41.37 16.08
N ALA A 172 -17.57 41.21 15.82
CA ALA A 172 -16.54 42.20 16.16
C ALA A 172 -16.81 43.61 15.61
N GLY A 173 -17.13 43.73 14.32
CA GLY A 173 -17.39 45.02 13.69
C GLY A 173 -18.60 45.75 14.28
N ALA A 174 -19.72 45.02 14.44
CA ALA A 174 -20.95 45.59 15.01
C ALA A 174 -20.78 45.97 16.50
N LEU A 175 -20.10 45.13 17.28
CA LEU A 175 -19.80 45.43 18.69
C LEU A 175 -18.89 46.65 18.82
N ALA A 176 -17.87 46.80 17.96
CA ALA A 176 -16.98 47.97 17.97
C ALA A 176 -17.74 49.27 17.64
N GLU A 177 -18.63 49.23 16.65
CA GLU A 177 -19.49 50.38 16.31
C GLU A 177 -20.43 50.75 17.46
N LEU A 178 -21.04 49.74 18.12
CA LEU A 178 -21.90 49.94 19.28
C LEU A 178 -21.13 50.51 20.47
N ALA A 179 -19.92 50.01 20.75
CA ALA A 179 -19.05 50.55 21.79
C ALA A 179 -18.61 51.99 21.50
N GLY A 180 -18.38 52.36 20.23
CA GLY A 180 -18.09 53.74 19.85
C GLY A 180 -19.27 54.69 20.11
N ARG A 181 -20.51 54.26 19.84
CA ARG A 181 -21.72 55.07 20.06
C ARG A 181 -22.19 55.08 21.51
N ARG A 182 -22.03 53.96 22.23
CA ARG A 182 -22.45 53.77 23.62
C ARG A 182 -21.27 53.21 24.42
N PRO A 183 -20.22 54.02 24.70
CA PRO A 183 -19.00 53.56 25.36
C PRO A 183 -19.18 53.08 26.79
N ARG A 184 -20.37 53.24 27.37
CA ARG A 184 -20.72 52.81 28.73
C ARG A 184 -21.59 51.55 28.78
N ASP A 185 -21.85 50.91 27.64
CA ASP A 185 -22.60 49.64 27.60
C ASP A 185 -21.67 48.49 28.02
N GLU A 186 -21.66 48.18 29.32
CA GLU A 186 -20.77 47.16 29.88
C GLU A 186 -21.04 45.74 29.34
N GLU A 187 -22.26 45.47 28.88
CA GLU A 187 -22.61 44.17 28.29
C GLU A 187 -21.94 44.00 26.91
N VAL A 188 -21.94 45.06 26.10
CA VAL A 188 -21.22 45.10 24.81
C VAL A 188 -19.71 45.01 25.05
N LEU A 189 -19.18 45.74 26.04
CA LEU A 189 -17.76 45.66 26.39
C LEU A 189 -17.37 44.25 26.87
N ALA A 190 -18.19 43.60 27.69
CA ALA A 190 -17.95 42.22 28.12
C ALA A 190 -17.89 41.24 26.94
N ALA A 191 -18.78 41.42 25.95
CA ALA A 191 -18.74 40.63 24.72
C ALA A 191 -17.47 40.87 23.88
N ILE A 192 -17.01 42.13 23.79
CA ILE A 192 -15.74 42.49 23.13
C ILE A 192 -14.56 41.84 23.86
N LEU A 193 -14.49 41.95 25.19
CA LEU A 193 -13.39 41.38 25.97
C LEU A 193 -13.27 39.86 25.80
N ARG A 194 -14.39 39.14 25.82
CA ARG A 194 -14.37 37.68 25.56
C ARG A 194 -14.01 37.35 24.11
N GLY A 195 -14.50 38.13 23.15
CA GLY A 195 -14.14 37.98 21.75
C GLY A 195 -12.65 38.24 21.48
N GLU A 196 -12.08 39.26 22.12
CA GLU A 196 -10.64 39.56 22.07
C GLU A 196 -9.82 38.50 22.80
N ALA A 197 -10.29 37.99 23.93
CA ALA A 197 -9.62 36.87 24.60
C ALA A 197 -9.55 35.63 23.72
N ALA A 198 -10.63 35.34 22.98
CA ALA A 198 -10.71 34.20 22.07
C ALA A 198 -9.89 34.37 20.77
N THR A 199 -9.65 35.60 20.31
CA THR A 199 -9.00 35.87 19.01
C THR A 199 -7.58 36.42 19.10
N ALA A 200 -7.28 37.18 20.16
CA ALA A 200 -6.00 37.87 20.41
C ALA A 200 -5.38 37.53 21.78
N GLY A 201 -6.05 36.73 22.61
CA GLY A 201 -5.57 36.29 23.92
C GLY A 201 -5.99 37.19 25.09
N PRO A 202 -5.87 36.72 26.36
CA PRO A 202 -6.43 37.38 27.53
C PRO A 202 -5.68 38.66 27.86
N SER A 203 -4.39 38.74 27.55
CA SER A 203 -3.56 39.94 27.76
C SER A 203 -4.10 41.14 26.97
N ALA A 204 -4.55 40.93 25.73
CA ALA A 204 -5.15 41.99 24.91
C ALA A 204 -6.48 42.46 25.51
N ALA A 205 -7.33 41.52 25.92
CA ALA A 205 -8.59 41.81 26.59
C ALA A 205 -8.37 42.55 27.94
N LEU A 206 -7.43 42.09 28.76
CA LEU A 206 -7.08 42.72 30.04
C LEU A 206 -6.52 44.13 29.85
N ALA A 207 -5.74 44.38 28.79
CA ALA A 207 -5.26 45.72 28.45
C ALA A 207 -6.42 46.67 28.08
N ARG A 208 -7.41 46.20 27.32
CA ARG A 208 -8.64 46.97 27.02
C ARG A 208 -9.47 47.22 28.28
N TYR A 209 -9.65 46.19 29.12
CA TYR A 209 -10.33 46.33 30.41
C TYR A 209 -9.67 47.39 31.29
N GLU A 210 -8.33 47.37 31.38
CA GLU A 210 -7.57 48.32 32.19
C GLU A 210 -7.65 49.75 31.65
N THR A 211 -7.68 49.90 30.33
CA THR A 211 -7.90 51.20 29.67
C THR A 211 -9.30 51.76 30.00
N TYR A 212 -10.31 50.90 29.94
CA TYR A 212 -11.68 51.27 30.31
C TYR A 212 -11.78 51.65 31.79
N ARG A 213 -11.23 50.83 32.69
CA ARG A 213 -11.22 51.07 34.14
C ARG A 213 -10.59 52.40 34.51
N ARG A 214 -9.41 52.71 33.94
CA ARG A 214 -8.75 54.01 34.14
C ARG A 214 -9.63 55.17 33.67
N THR A 215 -10.15 55.08 32.45
CA THR A 215 -11.04 56.11 31.90
C THR A 215 -12.26 56.37 32.80
N LEU A 216 -12.86 55.31 33.33
CA LEU A 216 -14.06 55.36 34.18
C LEU A 216 -13.75 55.98 35.56
N ARG A 217 -12.62 55.60 36.14
CA ARG A 217 -12.11 56.19 37.38
C ARG A 217 -11.82 57.69 37.20
N ASP A 218 -11.21 58.07 36.09
CA ASP A 218 -10.80 59.46 35.84
C ASP A 218 -11.99 60.37 35.49
N THR A 219 -13.01 59.88 34.78
CA THR A 219 -14.18 60.70 34.40
C THR A 219 -15.34 60.65 35.37
N LEU A 220 -15.57 59.53 36.06
CA LEU A 220 -16.75 59.32 36.90
C LEU A 220 -16.41 58.96 38.36
N GLY A 221 -15.15 58.66 38.68
CA GLY A 221 -14.74 58.26 40.02
C GLY A 221 -15.27 56.89 40.47
N THR A 222 -15.78 56.08 39.55
CA THR A 222 -16.41 54.78 39.83
C THR A 222 -15.61 53.62 39.23
N GLU A 223 -15.78 52.43 39.81
CA GLU A 223 -15.19 51.18 39.30
C GLU A 223 -16.11 50.51 38.24
N PRO A 224 -15.55 49.69 37.32
CA PRO A 224 -16.34 48.89 36.38
C PRO A 224 -17.33 47.98 37.10
N GLY A 225 -18.52 47.78 36.55
CA GLY A 225 -19.58 46.99 37.17
C GLY A 225 -19.28 45.50 37.34
N ALA A 226 -20.18 44.80 38.05
CA ALA A 226 -19.96 43.41 38.47
C ALA A 226 -19.77 42.43 37.29
N GLN A 227 -20.43 42.68 36.17
CA GLN A 227 -20.33 41.85 34.96
C GLN A 227 -18.91 41.92 34.36
N LEU A 228 -18.35 43.12 34.20
CA LEU A 228 -16.99 43.29 33.69
C LEU A 228 -15.93 42.79 34.67
N ARG A 229 -16.11 42.98 35.99
CA ARG A 229 -15.23 42.38 37.01
C ARG A 229 -15.30 40.86 37.04
N HIS A 230 -16.44 40.27 36.68
CA HIS A 230 -16.55 38.81 36.53
C HIS A 230 -15.75 38.33 35.33
N VAL A 231 -15.91 38.98 34.17
CA VAL A 231 -15.10 38.70 32.97
C VAL A 231 -13.61 38.84 33.25
N GLN A 232 -13.20 39.89 33.96
CA GLN A 232 -11.79 40.06 34.37
C GLN A 232 -11.30 38.87 35.21
N ARG A 233 -12.12 38.36 36.16
CA ARG A 233 -11.75 37.19 36.96
C ARG A 233 -11.70 35.91 36.13
N GLU A 234 -12.66 35.70 35.21
CA GLU A 234 -12.63 34.59 34.23
C GLU A 234 -11.29 34.62 33.47
N LEU A 235 -10.93 35.77 32.90
CA LEU A 235 -9.70 35.97 32.12
C LEU A 235 -8.40 35.83 32.93
N LEU A 236 -8.46 35.92 34.26
CA LEU A 236 -7.31 35.77 35.16
C LEU A 236 -7.15 34.34 35.72
N HIS A 237 -8.18 33.49 35.62
CA HIS A 237 -8.19 32.14 36.23
C HIS A 237 -8.21 30.98 35.23
N ASP A 238 -8.54 31.21 33.96
CA ASP A 238 -8.41 30.19 32.92
C ASP A 238 -6.95 30.03 32.49
N GLU A 239 -6.51 28.79 32.22
CA GLU A 239 -5.24 28.51 31.55
C GLU A 239 -5.11 29.39 30.29
N PRO A 240 -3.91 29.95 30.00
CA PRO A 240 -3.74 30.87 28.89
C PRO A 240 -4.28 30.24 27.60
N PRO A 241 -5.18 30.91 26.87
CA PRO A 241 -5.79 30.34 25.69
C PRO A 241 -4.70 30.04 24.67
N VAL A 242 -4.92 28.92 24.01
CA VAL A 242 -4.05 28.36 23.00
C VAL A 242 -4.16 29.23 21.74
N VAL A 243 -3.24 30.18 21.58
CA VAL A 243 -3.18 31.07 20.42
C VAL A 243 -2.37 30.38 19.32
N ARG A 244 -2.95 30.31 18.12
CA ARG A 244 -2.36 29.69 16.93
C ARG A 244 -2.39 30.69 15.77
N HIS A 245 -1.24 31.25 15.41
CA HIS A 245 -1.10 32.19 14.29
C HIS A 245 -0.58 31.48 13.05
N GLY A 246 -1.22 31.73 11.89
CA GLY A 246 -0.76 31.21 10.60
C GLY A 246 -1.00 29.72 10.37
N VAL A 247 -1.64 28.99 11.30
CA VAL A 247 -1.91 27.56 11.18
C VAL A 247 -3.17 27.32 10.34
N PRO A 248 -3.10 26.70 9.15
CA PRO A 248 -4.27 26.49 8.31
C PRO A 248 -5.24 25.45 8.89
N HIS A 249 -6.54 25.62 8.59
CA HIS A 249 -7.55 24.60 8.83
C HIS A 249 -7.54 23.58 7.68
N GLU A 250 -7.29 22.32 8.00
CA GLU A 250 -7.21 21.24 7.02
C GLU A 250 -8.56 20.54 6.89
N PRO A 251 -9.16 20.46 5.69
CA PRO A 251 -10.52 19.93 5.51
C PRO A 251 -10.61 18.40 5.67
N ASN A 252 -9.48 17.70 5.71
CA ASN A 252 -9.41 16.24 5.82
C ASN A 252 -8.41 15.83 6.91
N PRO A 253 -8.69 14.75 7.67
CA PRO A 253 -7.77 14.24 8.69
C PRO A 253 -6.42 13.81 8.10
N LEU A 254 -5.40 13.78 8.95
CA LEU A 254 -4.07 13.27 8.62
C LEU A 254 -4.06 11.75 8.83
N LEU A 255 -3.90 10.97 7.77
CA LEU A 255 -4.02 9.51 7.82
C LEU A 255 -2.68 8.84 8.17
N GLY A 256 -2.71 7.88 9.11
CA GLY A 256 -1.60 6.98 9.45
C GLY A 256 -0.31 7.67 9.91
N ARG A 257 -0.42 8.85 10.52
CA ARG A 257 0.72 9.67 11.01
C ARG A 257 0.69 9.91 12.52
N ASP A 258 -0.12 9.17 13.27
CA ASP A 258 -0.27 9.38 14.72
C ASP A 258 1.05 9.09 15.47
N ALA A 259 1.76 8.03 15.07
CA ALA A 259 3.07 7.69 15.61
C ALA A 259 4.12 8.76 15.27
N ASP A 260 4.12 9.27 14.03
CA ASP A 260 5.01 10.35 13.61
C ASP A 260 4.76 11.64 14.40
N LEU A 261 3.49 11.98 14.61
CA LEU A 261 3.08 13.14 15.39
C LEU A 261 3.52 13.00 16.86
N ALA A 262 3.38 11.81 17.44
CA ALA A 262 3.84 11.52 18.79
C ALA A 262 5.37 11.67 18.90
N ALA A 263 6.13 11.08 17.96
CA ALA A 263 7.58 11.19 17.92
C ALA A 263 8.06 12.65 17.82
N VAL A 264 7.48 13.44 16.91
CA VAL A 264 7.81 14.87 16.79
C VAL A 264 7.46 15.64 18.07
N ARG A 265 6.34 15.32 18.72
CA ARG A 265 5.96 15.95 20.00
C ARG A 265 6.93 15.62 21.13
N ASP A 266 7.43 14.39 21.19
CA ASP A 266 8.38 13.97 22.22
C ASP A 266 9.75 14.60 21.97
N LEU A 267 10.22 14.64 20.72
CA LEU A 267 11.40 15.41 20.34
C LEU A 267 11.26 16.90 20.68
N LEU A 268 10.08 17.49 20.47
CA LEU A 268 9.78 18.87 20.87
C LEU A 268 9.61 19.05 22.38
N ARG A 269 9.65 18.00 23.20
CA ARG A 269 9.78 18.12 24.68
C ARG A 269 11.24 18.06 25.11
N ASP A 270 12.05 17.26 24.44
CA ASP A 270 13.44 17.01 24.83
C ASP A 270 14.41 18.02 24.19
N SER A 271 14.08 18.56 23.02
CA SER A 271 14.91 19.48 22.24
C SER A 271 14.23 20.83 22.00
N ARG A 272 15.04 21.89 21.87
CA ARG A 272 14.56 23.25 21.55
C ARG A 272 14.45 23.52 20.06
N CYS A 273 15.17 22.77 19.23
CA CYS A 273 15.08 22.84 17.77
C CYS A 273 14.86 21.43 17.25
N VAL A 274 13.75 21.22 16.54
CA VAL A 274 13.43 19.96 15.87
C VAL A 274 13.22 20.24 14.39
N THR A 275 13.84 19.45 13.51
CA THR A 275 13.66 19.58 12.07
C THR A 275 13.10 18.30 11.49
N VAL A 276 11.92 18.41 10.86
CA VAL A 276 11.31 17.31 10.11
C VAL A 276 11.86 17.32 8.70
N VAL A 277 12.62 16.29 8.35
CA VAL A 277 13.26 16.13 7.03
C VAL A 277 12.57 15.05 6.21
N GLY A 278 12.70 15.14 4.89
CA GLY A 278 12.23 14.12 3.96
C GLY A 278 12.01 14.67 2.56
N PRO A 279 11.85 13.81 1.54
CA PRO A 279 11.57 14.25 0.18
C PRO A 279 10.27 15.06 0.02
N GLY A 280 10.15 15.76 -1.10
CA GLY A 280 8.94 16.49 -1.46
C GLY A 280 7.75 15.53 -1.63
N GLY A 281 6.56 15.94 -1.16
CA GLY A 281 5.34 15.14 -1.30
C GLY A 281 5.05 14.13 -0.18
N LEU A 282 5.93 13.98 0.83
CA LEU A 282 5.70 13.13 2.01
C LEU A 282 4.67 13.64 3.03
N GLY A 283 4.23 14.90 2.88
CA GLY A 283 3.27 15.52 3.78
C GLY A 283 3.89 16.23 4.99
N LYS A 284 5.19 16.60 4.95
CA LYS A 284 5.87 17.36 6.03
C LYS A 284 5.09 18.59 6.49
N THR A 285 4.60 19.41 5.54
CA THR A 285 3.76 20.58 5.84
C THR A 285 2.46 20.19 6.55
N ARG A 286 1.79 19.11 6.13
CA ARG A 286 0.55 18.64 6.80
C ARG A 286 0.84 18.09 8.20
N LEU A 287 1.98 17.42 8.39
CA LEU A 287 2.45 17.01 9.71
C LEU A 287 2.76 18.22 10.59
N ALA A 288 3.43 19.24 10.07
CA ALA A 288 3.72 20.48 10.79
C ALA A 288 2.45 21.26 11.16
N HIS A 289 1.44 21.29 10.28
CA HIS A 289 0.11 21.83 10.62
C HIS A 289 -0.54 21.05 11.77
N ALA A 290 -0.48 19.71 11.73
CA ALA A 290 -1.02 18.86 12.80
C ALA A 290 -0.25 19.05 14.12
N ALA A 291 1.08 19.11 14.07
CA ALA A 291 1.93 19.36 15.22
C ALA A 291 1.67 20.74 15.82
N SER A 292 1.46 21.77 14.99
CA SER A 292 1.11 23.12 15.44
C SER A 292 -0.23 23.15 16.19
N ARG A 293 -1.22 22.38 15.72
CA ARG A 293 -2.53 22.26 16.40
C ARG A 293 -2.44 21.48 17.70
N ALA A 294 -1.64 20.41 17.72
CA ALA A 294 -1.47 19.53 18.89
C ALA A 294 -0.38 19.98 19.87
N ALA A 295 0.28 21.11 19.60
CA ALA A 295 1.34 21.67 20.43
C ALA A 295 0.82 22.00 21.84
N VAL A 296 1.65 21.75 22.85
CA VAL A 296 1.34 22.05 24.25
C VAL A 296 1.59 23.51 24.62
N GLN A 297 2.40 24.21 23.82
CA GLN A 297 2.74 25.61 24.03
C GLN A 297 1.49 26.48 23.85
N PRO A 298 1.25 27.46 24.73
CA PRO A 298 0.10 28.35 24.62
C PRO A 298 0.17 29.20 23.36
N VAL A 299 1.36 29.55 22.87
CA VAL A 299 1.55 30.35 21.64
C VAL A 299 2.24 29.52 20.57
N VAL A 300 1.65 29.44 19.36
CA VAL A 300 2.30 28.86 18.17
C VAL A 300 2.20 29.82 17.00
N HIS A 301 3.34 30.05 16.33
CA HIS A 301 3.41 30.80 15.07
C HIS A 301 3.87 29.88 13.95
N PHE A 302 3.07 29.78 12.88
CA PHE A 302 3.43 29.04 11.69
C PHE A 302 3.82 30.02 10.57
N VAL A 303 5.05 29.88 10.05
CA VAL A 303 5.62 30.75 9.04
C VAL A 303 6.02 29.93 7.81
N PRO A 304 5.30 30.07 6.69
CA PRO A 304 5.70 29.44 5.43
C PRO A 304 6.84 30.25 4.76
N LEU A 305 7.96 29.59 4.48
CA LEU A 305 9.14 30.19 3.82
C LEU A 305 9.24 29.83 2.34
N ALA A 306 8.23 29.16 1.77
CA ALA A 306 8.27 28.67 0.39
C ALA A 306 8.35 29.73 -0.72
N ALA A 307 8.27 31.02 -0.39
CA ALA A 307 8.44 32.15 -1.30
C ALA A 307 9.77 32.90 -1.11
N VAL A 308 10.59 32.51 -0.13
CA VAL A 308 11.86 33.15 0.20
C VAL A 308 12.99 32.39 -0.49
N THR A 309 13.78 33.10 -1.30
CA THR A 309 14.86 32.51 -2.10
C THR A 309 16.26 32.93 -1.66
N ALA A 310 16.38 33.87 -0.72
CA ALA A 310 17.66 34.37 -0.23
C ALA A 310 17.70 34.37 1.30
N ASP A 311 18.81 33.91 1.88
CA ASP A 311 18.99 33.76 3.33
C ASP A 311 18.80 35.07 4.10
N ALA A 312 19.24 36.20 3.53
CA ALA A 312 19.15 37.52 4.14
C ALA A 312 17.70 38.00 4.36
N ASP A 313 16.73 37.46 3.63
CA ASP A 313 15.34 37.88 3.69
C ASP A 313 14.53 37.12 4.77
N VAL A 314 15.10 36.06 5.34
CA VAL A 314 14.42 35.18 6.32
C VAL A 314 13.96 35.95 7.57
N PRO A 315 14.79 36.76 8.26
CA PRO A 315 14.35 37.48 9.46
C PRO A 315 13.21 38.47 9.16
N GLY A 316 13.25 39.13 8.00
CA GLY A 316 12.20 40.05 7.57
C GLY A 316 10.86 39.34 7.32
N GLN A 317 10.90 38.17 6.66
CA GLN A 317 9.70 37.38 6.40
C GLN A 317 9.08 36.84 7.69
N VAL A 318 9.91 36.35 8.62
CA VAL A 318 9.45 35.87 9.94
C VAL A 318 8.83 37.01 10.73
N ALA A 319 9.50 38.17 10.84
CA ALA A 319 8.96 39.35 11.51
C ALA A 319 7.62 39.81 10.92
N SER A 320 7.49 39.78 9.59
CA SER A 320 6.25 40.11 8.87
C SER A 320 5.13 39.12 9.20
N ALA A 321 5.40 37.81 9.15
CA ALA A 321 4.41 36.77 9.45
C ALA A 321 3.94 36.78 10.91
N LEU A 322 4.80 37.23 11.83
CA LEU A 322 4.47 37.46 13.24
C LEU A 322 3.69 38.77 13.47
N GLY A 323 3.51 39.64 12.46
CA GLY A 323 2.81 40.92 12.60
C GLY A 323 3.65 42.01 13.26
N ALA A 324 4.96 41.82 13.42
CA ALA A 324 5.87 42.82 13.98
C ALA A 324 6.01 44.07 13.07
N GLY A 325 5.69 43.93 11.78
CA GLY A 325 5.82 44.99 10.76
C GLY A 325 4.68 46.03 10.72
N ASP A 326 3.54 45.80 11.39
CA ASP A 326 2.39 46.74 11.35
C ASP A 326 2.49 47.88 12.38
N THR A 327 3.54 47.89 13.21
CA THR A 327 3.84 48.98 14.15
C THR A 327 4.53 50.19 13.50
N ARG A 328 4.22 50.49 12.22
CA ARG A 328 4.73 51.68 11.48
C ARG A 328 4.32 53.03 12.06
N GLN A 329 3.64 53.08 13.21
CA GLN A 329 3.33 54.32 13.95
C GLN A 329 4.24 54.59 15.16
N ARG A 330 5.29 53.80 15.43
CA ARG A 330 6.33 54.17 16.41
C ARG A 330 7.74 54.06 15.79
N GLN A 331 8.54 55.10 16.01
CA GLN A 331 9.76 55.49 15.28
C GLN A 331 10.91 54.46 15.29
N GLY A 332 11.66 54.38 14.17
CA GLY A 332 13.02 53.83 14.04
C GLY A 332 13.17 52.51 13.25
N PRO A 333 14.31 52.24 12.57
CA PRO A 333 14.61 50.92 12.01
C PRO A 333 14.84 49.96 13.19
N THR A 334 13.81 49.22 13.56
CA THR A 334 13.92 48.16 14.56
C THR A 334 14.60 46.96 13.91
N ASP A 335 15.66 46.48 14.55
CA ASP A 335 16.30 45.21 14.22
C ASP A 335 15.21 44.10 14.16
N PRO A 336 15.05 43.39 13.02
CA PRO A 336 14.01 42.37 12.83
C PRO A 336 13.98 41.32 13.94
N LEU A 337 15.15 40.97 14.48
CA LEU A 337 15.29 39.97 15.52
C LEU A 337 14.70 40.44 16.85
N SER A 338 14.99 41.69 17.23
CA SER A 338 14.38 42.35 18.39
C SER A 338 12.85 42.44 18.28
N GLY A 339 12.34 42.69 17.07
CA GLY A 339 10.89 42.69 16.78
C GLY A 339 10.24 41.31 16.95
N ILE A 340 10.90 40.25 16.44
CA ILE A 340 10.44 38.86 16.58
C ILE A 340 10.38 38.46 18.06
N LEU A 341 11.43 38.75 18.84
CA LEU A 341 11.48 38.44 20.28
C LEU A 341 10.39 39.19 21.06
N ALA A 342 10.15 40.47 20.74
CA ALA A 342 9.10 41.25 21.37
C ALA A 342 7.71 40.65 21.13
N THR A 343 7.45 40.13 19.92
CA THR A 343 6.18 39.49 19.57
C THR A 343 6.02 38.10 20.20
N LEU A 344 7.08 37.29 20.25
CA LEU A 344 7.05 35.96 20.88
C LEU A 344 6.83 36.06 22.40
N GLY A 345 7.29 37.16 23.01
CA GLY A 345 7.16 37.40 24.45
C GLY A 345 8.06 36.49 25.31
N PRO A 346 8.01 36.65 26.65
CA PRO A 346 8.89 35.92 27.56
C PRO A 346 8.41 34.51 27.92
N GLY A 347 7.21 34.10 27.51
CA GLY A 347 6.59 32.81 27.89
C GLY A 347 6.83 31.67 26.89
N PRO A 348 6.25 30.47 27.11
CA PRO A 348 6.47 29.31 26.27
C PRO A 348 5.82 29.47 24.90
N ALA A 349 6.62 29.41 23.84
CA ALA A 349 6.16 29.58 22.46
C ALA A 349 6.77 28.51 21.54
N LEU A 350 6.03 28.15 20.49
CA LEU A 350 6.52 27.31 19.39
C LEU A 350 6.53 28.12 18.08
N LEU A 351 7.70 28.27 17.48
CA LEU A 351 7.86 28.83 16.14
C LEU A 351 8.01 27.68 15.14
N VAL A 352 7.10 27.61 14.16
CA VAL A 352 7.12 26.61 13.10
C VAL A 352 7.55 27.26 11.79
N LEU A 353 8.66 26.80 11.22
CA LEU A 353 9.25 27.30 9.97
C LEU A 353 9.09 26.23 8.90
N ASP A 354 8.19 26.45 7.94
CA ASP A 354 7.89 25.46 6.90
C ASP A 354 8.65 25.75 5.59
N ASN A 355 9.16 24.70 4.95
CA ASN A 355 9.85 24.74 3.65
C ASN A 355 11.18 25.51 3.67
N CYS A 356 12.08 25.15 4.59
CA CYS A 356 13.36 25.82 4.83
C CYS A 356 14.45 25.49 3.80
N GLU A 357 14.24 24.55 2.88
CA GLU A 357 15.31 23.99 2.02
C GLU A 357 16.01 24.99 1.07
N GLN A 358 15.41 26.15 0.79
CA GLN A 358 16.02 27.18 -0.05
C GLN A 358 16.91 28.17 0.72
N VAL A 359 16.77 28.21 2.05
CA VAL A 359 17.34 29.25 2.92
C VAL A 359 17.85 28.66 4.23
N VAL A 360 18.48 27.49 4.12
CA VAL A 360 18.90 26.68 5.29
C VAL A 360 19.84 27.49 6.19
N ALA A 361 20.80 28.22 5.60
CA ALA A 361 21.76 29.02 6.36
C ALA A 361 21.07 30.19 7.11
N GLY A 362 20.21 30.95 6.43
CA GLY A 362 19.49 32.07 7.03
C GLY A 362 18.51 31.62 8.13
N VAL A 363 17.87 30.46 7.96
CA VAL A 363 17.03 29.85 8.99
C VAL A 363 17.87 29.38 10.17
N ALA A 364 19.00 28.70 9.94
CA ALA A 364 19.89 28.23 10.99
C ALA A 364 20.40 29.39 11.85
N ASP A 365 20.86 30.48 11.23
CA ASP A 365 21.35 31.69 11.92
C ASP A 365 20.26 32.35 12.78
N LEU A 366 19.04 32.49 12.22
CA LEU A 366 17.91 33.05 12.95
C LEU A 366 17.50 32.17 14.14
N VAL A 367 17.39 30.87 13.94
CA VAL A 367 17.01 29.91 14.99
C VAL A 367 18.07 29.89 16.10
N HIS A 368 19.35 29.90 15.74
CA HIS A 368 20.44 29.97 16.70
C HIS A 368 20.33 31.20 17.60
N ALA A 369 20.10 32.37 17.00
CA ALA A 369 19.98 33.63 17.74
C ALA A 369 18.71 33.67 18.62
N LEU A 370 17.56 33.21 18.12
CA LEU A 370 16.30 33.20 18.87
C LEU A 370 16.31 32.23 20.06
N VAL A 371 16.82 31.00 19.86
CA VAL A 371 16.91 29.97 20.91
C VAL A 371 17.97 30.32 21.97
N SER A 372 18.97 31.13 21.60
CA SER A 372 19.95 31.68 22.54
C SER A 372 19.37 32.81 23.38
N ALA A 373 18.47 33.62 22.82
CA ALA A 373 17.86 34.77 23.49
C ALA A 373 16.63 34.41 24.35
N SER A 374 15.89 33.34 24.03
CA SER A 374 14.71 32.90 24.79
C SER A 374 14.87 31.47 25.33
N ARG A 375 14.66 31.31 26.65
CA ARG A 375 14.75 29.99 27.31
C ARG A 375 13.54 29.10 27.06
N GLU A 376 12.38 29.70 26.76
CA GLU A 376 11.10 28.99 26.66
C GLU A 376 10.62 28.81 25.21
N LEU A 377 11.38 29.33 24.23
CA LEU A 377 11.11 29.16 22.82
C LEU A 377 11.52 27.76 22.33
N ARG A 378 10.62 27.13 21.58
CA ARG A 378 10.91 25.94 20.78
C ARG A 378 10.68 26.22 19.30
N VAL A 379 11.45 25.55 18.46
CA VAL A 379 11.38 25.69 17.00
C VAL A 379 11.12 24.32 16.36
N LEU A 380 10.15 24.28 15.45
CA LEU A 380 9.92 23.16 14.55
C LEU A 380 10.18 23.63 13.11
N ALA A 381 11.23 23.14 12.47
CA ALA A 381 11.49 23.40 11.07
C ALA A 381 11.02 22.23 10.20
N THR A 382 10.60 22.49 8.96
CA THR A 382 10.45 21.46 7.93
C THR A 382 11.36 21.77 6.75
N GLY A 383 11.97 20.73 6.19
CA GLY A 383 12.88 20.88 5.05
C GLY A 383 13.22 19.54 4.42
N ARG A 384 14.20 19.57 3.52
CA ARG A 384 14.77 18.37 2.90
C ARG A 384 16.06 17.92 3.58
N ALA A 385 16.70 18.85 4.27
CA ALA A 385 17.92 18.65 5.02
C ALA A 385 17.78 19.22 6.43
N PRO A 386 18.59 18.75 7.38
CA PRO A 386 18.77 19.41 8.67
C PRO A 386 19.28 20.85 8.51
N LEU A 387 19.07 21.69 9.51
CA LEU A 387 19.61 23.04 9.60
C LEU A 387 21.12 23.04 9.92
N GLY A 388 21.65 21.95 10.47
CA GLY A 388 23.06 21.80 10.81
C GLY A 388 23.43 22.45 12.15
N LEU A 389 22.45 22.63 13.05
CA LEU A 389 22.71 23.19 14.38
C LEU A 389 23.11 22.09 15.36
N THR A 390 24.06 22.36 16.26
CA THR A 390 24.54 21.37 17.25
C THR A 390 23.46 20.91 18.24
N SER A 391 22.44 21.75 18.49
CA SER A 391 21.31 21.46 19.37
C SER A 391 20.03 21.07 18.62
N GLU A 392 20.15 20.63 17.36
CA GLU A 392 19.03 20.19 16.52
C GLU A 392 18.74 18.70 16.72
N ALA A 393 17.46 18.36 16.89
CA ALA A 393 16.99 16.99 16.74
C ALA A 393 16.34 16.83 15.36
N VAL A 394 16.77 15.82 14.61
CA VAL A 394 16.27 15.56 13.26
C VAL A 394 15.27 14.41 13.27
N TYR A 395 14.10 14.63 12.69
CA TYR A 395 13.09 13.59 12.47
C TYR A 395 12.95 13.32 10.98
N ALA A 396 13.46 12.16 10.52
CA ALA A 396 13.28 11.71 9.15
C ALA A 396 11.86 11.14 8.97
N LEU A 397 11.02 11.82 8.22
CA LEU A 397 9.63 11.41 8.03
C LEU A 397 9.57 10.19 7.08
N PRO A 398 9.09 9.01 7.52
CA PRO A 398 8.97 7.83 6.65
C PRO A 398 7.87 8.01 5.59
N ALA A 399 7.89 7.19 4.53
CA ALA A 399 6.75 7.05 3.62
C ALA A 399 5.52 6.46 4.33
N LEU A 400 4.32 6.61 3.73
CA LEU A 400 3.12 5.97 4.29
C LEU A 400 3.23 4.45 4.16
N GLY A 401 2.79 3.75 5.21
CA GLY A 401 2.57 2.30 5.14
C GLY A 401 1.55 1.97 4.04
N LEU A 402 1.69 0.77 3.46
CA LEU A 402 0.88 0.34 2.31
C LEU A 402 -0.63 0.43 2.60
N ASP A 403 -1.06 -0.01 3.78
CA ASP A 403 -2.48 0.02 4.17
C ASP A 403 -3.02 1.46 4.21
N THR A 404 -2.23 2.40 4.75
CA THR A 404 -2.60 3.83 4.78
C THR A 404 -2.58 4.44 3.39
N ALA A 405 -1.64 4.06 2.52
CA ALA A 405 -1.60 4.50 1.13
C ALA A 405 -2.84 4.01 0.36
N VAL A 406 -3.25 2.75 0.57
CA VAL A 406 -4.49 2.17 0.02
C VAL A 406 -5.72 2.91 0.54
N GLU A 407 -5.76 3.23 1.84
CA GLU A 407 -6.84 4.00 2.43
C GLU A 407 -6.94 5.41 1.82
N LEU A 408 -5.82 6.13 1.75
CA LEU A 408 -5.73 7.46 1.14
C LEU A 408 -6.18 7.43 -0.32
N PHE A 409 -5.72 6.44 -1.10
CA PHE A 409 -6.15 6.24 -2.47
C PHE A 409 -7.67 6.04 -2.55
N GLY A 410 -8.21 5.16 -1.70
CA GLY A 410 -9.64 4.86 -1.66
C GLY A 410 -10.50 6.07 -1.30
N GLN A 411 -10.09 6.88 -0.32
CA GLN A 411 -10.79 8.11 0.04
C GLN A 411 -10.79 9.12 -1.13
N ARG A 412 -9.63 9.31 -1.77
CA ARG A 412 -9.45 10.30 -2.85
C ARG A 412 -10.09 9.86 -4.17
N ALA A 413 -10.03 8.58 -4.50
CA ALA A 413 -10.63 8.03 -5.71
C ALA A 413 -12.16 8.12 -5.67
N ARG A 414 -12.77 7.82 -4.52
CA ARG A 414 -14.24 7.96 -4.34
C ARG A 414 -14.68 9.42 -4.35
N ALA A 415 -13.88 10.32 -3.79
CA ALA A 415 -14.13 11.76 -3.89
C ALA A 415 -14.03 12.26 -5.35
N ALA A 416 -13.13 11.68 -6.15
CA ALA A 416 -12.94 12.05 -7.54
C ALA A 416 -14.04 11.49 -8.47
N ARG A 417 -14.51 10.26 -8.25
CA ARG A 417 -15.62 9.61 -8.97
C ARG A 417 -16.44 8.72 -8.02
N PRO A 418 -17.60 9.20 -7.53
CA PRO A 418 -18.51 8.39 -6.73
C PRO A 418 -18.92 7.12 -7.51
N GLY A 419 -18.76 5.94 -6.89
CA GLY A 419 -19.08 4.65 -7.52
C GLY A 419 -17.95 3.96 -8.31
N VAL A 420 -16.71 4.47 -8.25
CA VAL A 420 -15.56 3.74 -8.82
C VAL A 420 -15.40 2.33 -8.23
N ALA A 421 -15.20 1.33 -9.10
CA ALA A 421 -14.73 0.01 -8.70
C ALA A 421 -13.25 0.05 -8.29
N LEU A 422 -12.96 -0.40 -7.06
CA LEU A 422 -11.62 -0.41 -6.46
C LEU A 422 -11.26 -1.84 -6.04
N PRO A 423 -10.80 -2.70 -6.95
CA PRO A 423 -10.41 -4.08 -6.62
C PRO A 423 -9.21 -4.07 -5.65
N PRO A 424 -9.27 -4.75 -4.49
CA PRO A 424 -8.24 -4.68 -3.45
C PRO A 424 -6.83 -4.98 -3.97
N ASP A 425 -6.66 -6.04 -4.76
CA ASP A 425 -5.35 -6.46 -5.27
C ASP A 425 -4.76 -5.44 -6.24
N GLN A 426 -5.59 -4.84 -7.09
CA GLN A 426 -5.15 -3.82 -8.05
C GLN A 426 -4.77 -2.51 -7.35
N VAL A 427 -5.54 -2.09 -6.35
CA VAL A 427 -5.22 -0.89 -5.56
C VAL A 427 -3.96 -1.10 -4.74
N THR A 428 -3.78 -2.28 -4.15
CA THR A 428 -2.58 -2.65 -3.42
C THR A 428 -1.35 -2.64 -4.33
N GLY A 429 -1.44 -3.27 -5.51
CA GLY A 429 -0.38 -3.27 -6.51
C GLY A 429 -0.04 -1.85 -7.00
N LEU A 430 -1.06 -1.01 -7.21
CA LEU A 430 -0.89 0.39 -7.57
C LEU A 430 -0.20 1.19 -6.46
N CYS A 431 -0.64 1.07 -5.20
CA CYS A 431 -0.08 1.82 -4.08
C CYS A 431 1.37 1.41 -3.77
N ARG A 432 1.74 0.13 -3.94
CA ARG A 432 3.13 -0.32 -3.87
C ARG A 432 4.01 0.42 -4.87
N ARG A 433 3.54 0.58 -6.11
CA ARG A 433 4.25 1.30 -7.18
C ARG A 433 4.28 2.82 -6.99
N LEU A 434 3.53 3.36 -6.03
CA LEU A 434 3.51 4.79 -5.71
C LEU A 434 4.40 5.15 -4.50
N ASP A 435 5.18 4.18 -4.00
CA ASP A 435 6.22 4.34 -2.97
C ASP A 435 5.71 4.91 -1.64
N GLY A 436 4.40 4.79 -1.36
CA GLY A 436 3.79 5.36 -0.16
C GLY A 436 3.88 6.89 -0.08
N LEU A 437 4.18 7.60 -1.18
CA LEU A 437 4.20 9.05 -1.24
C LEU A 437 2.76 9.60 -1.27
N PRO A 438 2.28 10.29 -0.22
CA PRO A 438 0.90 10.80 -0.18
C PRO A 438 0.52 11.61 -1.42
N LEU A 439 1.42 12.49 -1.89
CA LEU A 439 1.16 13.30 -3.09
C LEU A 439 1.01 12.43 -4.35
N ALA A 440 1.83 11.39 -4.51
CA ALA A 440 1.72 10.49 -5.66
C ALA A 440 0.40 9.71 -5.63
N VAL A 441 -0.01 9.26 -4.44
CA VAL A 441 -1.29 8.59 -4.20
C VAL A 441 -2.46 9.49 -4.55
N GLU A 442 -2.46 10.75 -4.10
CA GLU A 442 -3.52 11.72 -4.40
C GLU A 442 -3.60 12.05 -5.90
N LEU A 443 -2.46 12.21 -6.57
CA LEU A 443 -2.40 12.47 -8.00
C LEU A 443 -2.89 11.27 -8.83
N ALA A 444 -2.52 10.03 -8.43
CA ALA A 444 -3.02 8.82 -9.08
C ALA A 444 -4.53 8.65 -8.86
N ALA A 445 -5.01 8.88 -7.64
CA ALA A 445 -6.44 8.80 -7.30
C ALA A 445 -7.28 9.82 -8.10
N ALA A 446 -6.75 11.00 -8.39
CA ALA A 446 -7.43 11.99 -9.24
C ALA A 446 -7.67 11.50 -10.68
N ARG A 447 -6.84 10.58 -11.20
CA ARG A 447 -6.96 10.01 -12.56
C ARG A 447 -8.12 9.05 -12.72
N VAL A 448 -8.69 8.58 -11.62
CA VAL A 448 -9.87 7.72 -11.61
C VAL A 448 -11.09 8.36 -12.30
N ARG A 449 -11.10 9.70 -12.46
CA ARG A 449 -12.12 10.40 -13.25
C ARG A 449 -12.20 9.92 -14.70
N ALA A 450 -11.07 9.56 -15.28
CA ALA A 450 -10.95 9.21 -16.70
C ALA A 450 -10.44 7.79 -16.95
N LEU A 451 -9.79 7.16 -15.97
CA LEU A 451 -9.12 5.86 -16.12
C LEU A 451 -9.55 4.89 -15.01
N SER A 452 -9.54 3.60 -15.30
CA SER A 452 -9.64 2.53 -14.29
C SER A 452 -8.33 2.38 -13.51
N VAL A 453 -8.40 1.71 -12.35
CA VAL A 453 -7.21 1.41 -11.53
C VAL A 453 -6.18 0.60 -12.32
N GLN A 454 -6.64 -0.37 -13.12
CA GLN A 454 -5.79 -1.18 -13.99
C GLN A 454 -5.11 -0.35 -15.09
N GLU A 455 -5.82 0.56 -15.75
CA GLU A 455 -5.24 1.44 -16.78
C GLU A 455 -4.24 2.43 -16.18
N ILE A 456 -4.51 2.94 -14.97
CA ILE A 456 -3.57 3.78 -14.22
C ILE A 456 -2.29 2.99 -13.93
N ALA A 457 -2.41 1.75 -13.44
CA ALA A 457 -1.27 0.88 -13.17
C ALA A 457 -0.47 0.55 -14.45
N GLN A 458 -1.12 0.23 -15.56
CA GLN A 458 -0.42 -0.05 -16.83
C GLN A 458 0.35 1.16 -17.36
N ARG A 459 -0.26 2.36 -17.27
CA ARG A 459 0.35 3.61 -17.75
C ARG A 459 1.38 4.21 -16.79
N LEU A 460 1.49 3.70 -15.58
CA LEU A 460 2.53 4.07 -14.62
C LEU A 460 3.94 3.65 -15.07
N ASN A 461 4.08 2.88 -16.14
CA ASN A 461 5.38 2.65 -16.79
C ASN A 461 5.93 3.91 -17.47
N ASP A 462 5.08 4.90 -17.78
CA ASP A 462 5.44 6.27 -18.19
C ASP A 462 4.87 7.25 -17.14
N ARG A 463 5.37 7.10 -15.91
CA ARG A 463 4.87 7.72 -14.67
C ARG A 463 4.75 9.24 -14.77
N PHE A 464 5.64 9.88 -15.52
CA PHE A 464 5.66 11.33 -15.70
C PHE A 464 4.62 11.83 -16.69
N ALA A 465 4.30 11.06 -17.73
CA ALA A 465 3.23 11.42 -18.64
C ALA A 465 1.86 11.37 -17.97
N LEU A 466 1.62 10.35 -17.13
CA LEU A 466 0.34 10.11 -16.46
C LEU A 466 0.03 11.11 -15.34
N LEU A 467 1.05 11.60 -14.62
CA LEU A 467 0.89 12.48 -13.45
C LEU A 467 1.01 13.99 -13.78
N ARG A 468 0.93 14.36 -15.07
CA ARG A 468 0.85 15.77 -15.53
C ARG A 468 -0.53 16.38 -15.25
N GLY A 469 -0.71 16.98 -14.08
CA GLY A 469 -1.93 17.71 -13.69
C GLY A 469 -2.37 17.42 -12.25
N GLY A 470 -2.45 18.48 -11.44
CA GLY A 470 -2.96 18.49 -10.07
C GLY A 470 -4.14 19.46 -9.91
N ALA A 471 -4.73 19.51 -8.71
CA ALA A 471 -5.81 20.46 -8.40
C ALA A 471 -5.36 21.92 -8.66
N ARG A 472 -6.31 22.79 -9.06
CA ARG A 472 -6.02 24.22 -9.33
C ARG A 472 -5.45 24.96 -8.11
N ASP A 473 -5.65 24.40 -6.93
CA ASP A 473 -5.39 25.01 -5.63
C ASP A 473 -3.99 24.65 -5.08
N THR A 474 -3.23 23.82 -5.82
CA THR A 474 -1.87 23.38 -5.47
C THR A 474 -0.83 24.32 -6.11
N PRO A 475 0.21 24.80 -5.37
CA PRO A 475 1.28 25.64 -5.93
C PRO A 475 1.89 25.04 -7.20
N GLU A 476 2.28 25.89 -8.16
CA GLU A 476 2.78 25.49 -9.49
C GLU A 476 3.89 24.42 -9.43
N ARG A 477 4.79 24.57 -8.45
CA ARG A 477 5.88 23.64 -8.10
C ARG A 477 5.47 22.23 -7.64
N HIS A 478 4.24 22.05 -7.17
CA HIS A 478 3.70 20.77 -6.67
C HIS A 478 2.68 20.14 -7.62
N ARG A 479 2.44 20.74 -8.81
CA ARG A 479 1.39 20.28 -9.74
C ARG A 479 1.72 18.95 -10.43
N THR A 480 2.99 18.53 -10.45
CA THR A 480 3.40 17.22 -10.97
C THR A 480 4.51 16.64 -10.09
N LEU A 481 4.55 15.31 -9.97
CA LEU A 481 5.65 14.60 -9.30
C LEU A 481 7.00 14.93 -9.97
N HIS A 482 7.00 15.11 -11.29
CA HIS A 482 8.14 15.58 -12.08
C HIS A 482 8.65 16.94 -11.59
N ALA A 483 7.77 17.93 -11.39
CA ALA A 483 8.17 19.27 -10.95
C ALA A 483 8.81 19.26 -9.56
N VAL A 484 8.36 18.36 -8.67
CA VAL A 484 8.93 18.22 -7.32
C VAL A 484 10.34 17.62 -7.38
N VAL A 485 10.56 16.60 -8.22
CA VAL A 485 11.87 15.93 -8.38
C VAL A 485 12.84 16.77 -9.23
N GLU A 486 12.36 17.38 -10.31
CA GLU A 486 13.12 18.31 -11.15
C GLU A 486 13.59 19.54 -10.38
N TRP A 487 12.77 20.04 -9.47
CA TRP A 487 13.20 21.11 -8.58
C TRP A 487 14.26 20.63 -7.57
N SER A 488 14.16 19.41 -7.02
CA SER A 488 15.25 18.81 -6.23
C SER A 488 16.54 18.70 -7.03
N TRP A 489 16.43 18.28 -8.28
CA TRP A 489 17.55 18.11 -9.19
C TRP A 489 18.26 19.42 -9.48
N ASN A 490 17.50 20.50 -9.67
CA ASN A 490 18.04 21.82 -10.00
C ASN A 490 18.83 22.46 -8.85
N LEU A 491 18.64 22.00 -7.61
CA LEU A 491 19.41 22.44 -6.45
C LEU A 491 20.75 21.70 -6.28
N LEU A 492 20.92 20.56 -6.96
CA LEU A 492 22.16 19.78 -6.89
C LEU A 492 23.29 20.42 -7.68
N GLY A 493 24.51 20.28 -7.17
CA GLY A 493 25.75 20.52 -7.92
C GLY A 493 25.96 19.47 -9.02
N GLU A 494 26.88 19.75 -9.95
CA GLU A 494 27.08 18.87 -11.12
C GLU A 494 27.58 17.47 -10.74
N GLU A 495 28.44 17.36 -9.73
CA GLU A 495 28.94 16.08 -9.21
C GLU A 495 27.80 15.23 -8.62
N GLU A 496 26.89 15.84 -7.86
CA GLU A 496 25.74 15.17 -7.26
C GLU A 496 24.74 14.72 -8.32
N ARG A 497 24.50 15.53 -9.36
CA ARG A 497 23.67 15.15 -10.52
C ARG A 497 24.29 14.00 -11.32
N ALA A 498 25.61 14.03 -11.53
CA ALA A 498 26.32 12.93 -12.18
C ALA A 498 26.19 11.64 -11.36
N ALA A 499 26.37 11.72 -10.04
CA ALA A 499 26.20 10.58 -9.14
C ALA A 499 24.78 10.01 -9.20
N MET A 500 23.74 10.85 -9.13
CA MET A 500 22.35 10.42 -9.24
C MET A 500 22.04 9.74 -10.58
N ARG A 501 22.52 10.28 -11.72
CA ARG A 501 22.40 9.63 -13.04
C ARG A 501 22.99 8.23 -13.01
N THR A 502 24.23 8.10 -12.54
CA THR A 502 24.94 6.82 -12.55
C THR A 502 24.32 5.81 -11.59
N LEU A 503 24.08 6.20 -10.34
CA LEU A 503 23.53 5.33 -9.30
C LEU A 503 22.08 4.92 -9.56
N SER A 504 21.34 5.62 -10.43
CA SER A 504 19.97 5.22 -10.80
C SER A 504 19.88 3.87 -11.54
N VAL A 505 21.02 3.32 -11.97
CA VAL A 505 21.13 1.99 -12.58
C VAL A 505 20.79 0.85 -11.60
N PHE A 506 20.88 1.09 -10.29
CA PHE A 506 20.60 0.11 -9.25
C PHE A 506 19.11 0.14 -8.85
N PRO A 507 18.28 -0.82 -9.29
CA PRO A 507 16.86 -0.85 -8.90
C PRO A 507 16.64 -1.18 -7.42
N GLY A 508 17.50 -1.98 -6.80
CA GLY A 508 17.38 -2.44 -5.42
C GLY A 508 18.11 -1.55 -4.39
N GLY A 509 18.50 -0.33 -4.77
CA GLY A 509 19.45 0.47 -4.01
C GLY A 509 20.87 -0.13 -4.04
N PHE A 510 21.77 0.38 -3.22
CA PHE A 510 23.19 0.02 -3.28
C PHE A 510 23.89 0.27 -1.95
N THR A 511 25.01 -0.42 -1.72
CA THR A 511 25.92 -0.16 -0.61
C THR A 511 26.91 0.94 -0.97
N GLY A 512 27.62 1.49 0.02
CA GLY A 512 28.73 2.43 -0.22
C GLY A 512 29.82 1.84 -1.13
N GLU A 513 30.10 0.54 -0.99
CA GLU A 513 31.04 -0.17 -1.87
C GLU A 513 30.55 -0.23 -3.31
N ALA A 514 29.28 -0.61 -3.53
CA ALA A 514 28.68 -0.65 -4.87
C ALA A 514 28.67 0.74 -5.52
N ALA A 515 28.39 1.79 -4.74
CA ALA A 515 28.49 3.17 -5.21
C ALA A 515 29.92 3.55 -5.60
N GLY A 516 30.93 3.15 -4.81
CA GLY A 516 32.34 3.41 -5.12
C GLY A 516 32.86 2.69 -6.37
N ARG A 517 32.24 1.57 -6.75
CA ARG A 517 32.53 0.89 -8.04
C ARG A 517 31.79 1.53 -9.22
N ALA A 518 30.66 2.17 -8.96
CA ALA A 518 29.87 2.86 -9.96
C ALA A 518 30.31 4.31 -10.20
N LEU A 519 31.00 4.95 -9.25
CA LEU A 519 31.44 6.35 -9.32
C LEU A 519 32.97 6.43 -9.38
N ASP A 520 33.50 7.38 -10.15
CA ASP A 520 34.95 7.63 -10.24
C ASP A 520 35.51 8.53 -9.11
N VAL A 521 34.69 8.79 -8.09
CA VAL A 521 34.97 9.71 -6.97
C VAL A 521 34.66 9.02 -5.65
N ASP A 522 35.24 9.52 -4.56
CA ASP A 522 34.95 9.01 -3.21
C ASP A 522 33.43 9.13 -2.92
N PRO A 523 32.71 7.99 -2.80
CA PRO A 523 31.26 7.99 -2.70
C PRO A 523 30.79 8.56 -1.36
N LEU A 524 31.59 8.47 -0.29
CA LEU A 524 31.09 8.74 1.08
C LEU A 524 30.53 10.16 1.21
N ARG A 525 31.31 11.17 0.79
CA ARG A 525 30.89 12.58 0.84
C ARG A 525 29.63 12.83 0.01
N LEU A 526 29.52 12.23 -1.18
CA LEU A 526 28.38 12.41 -2.08
C LEU A 526 27.13 11.71 -1.56
N LEU A 527 27.27 10.51 -1.00
CA LEU A 527 26.17 9.77 -0.39
C LEU A 527 25.65 10.51 0.85
N GLU A 528 26.53 11.06 1.68
CA GLU A 528 26.15 11.93 2.81
C GLU A 528 25.38 13.17 2.34
N GLN A 529 25.84 13.83 1.28
CA GLN A 529 25.16 15.00 0.71
C GLN A 529 23.79 14.65 0.13
N LEU A 530 23.70 13.59 -0.67
CA LEU A 530 22.45 13.14 -1.29
C LEU A 530 21.44 12.61 -0.26
N ALA A 531 21.91 11.91 0.80
CA ALA A 531 21.09 11.51 1.92
C ALA A 531 20.65 12.71 2.77
N GLY A 532 21.56 13.67 3.00
CA GLY A 532 21.27 14.95 3.65
C GLY A 532 20.20 15.75 2.91
N GLN A 533 20.13 15.65 1.58
CA GLN A 533 19.07 16.27 0.76
C GLN A 533 17.82 15.40 0.59
N SER A 534 17.72 14.27 1.30
CA SER A 534 16.61 13.32 1.23
C SER A 534 16.34 12.75 -0.18
N LEU A 535 17.36 12.67 -1.04
CA LEU A 535 17.31 12.00 -2.34
C LEU A 535 17.67 10.51 -2.23
N LEU A 536 18.43 10.18 -1.18
CA LEU A 536 18.72 8.82 -0.74
C LEU A 536 18.17 8.62 0.67
N THR A 537 17.69 7.42 0.96
CA THR A 537 17.42 6.96 2.32
C THR A 537 18.46 5.92 2.69
N ALA A 538 19.02 6.02 3.88
CA ALA A 538 19.97 5.06 4.43
C ALA A 538 19.27 4.17 5.46
N ALA A 539 19.48 2.86 5.36
CA ALA A 539 18.98 1.88 6.33
C ALA A 539 20.07 0.87 6.68
N ASP A 540 20.13 0.49 7.96
CA ASP A 540 21.03 -0.57 8.41
C ASP A 540 20.52 -1.93 7.95
N THR A 541 21.40 -2.71 7.33
CA THR A 541 21.16 -4.10 6.93
C THR A 541 22.28 -5.00 7.46
N PRO A 542 22.10 -6.33 7.49
CA PRO A 542 23.19 -7.25 7.85
C PRO A 542 24.45 -7.09 6.98
N GLY A 543 24.30 -6.58 5.75
CA GLY A 543 25.40 -6.26 4.83
C GLY A 543 25.96 -4.84 4.93
N GLY A 544 25.58 -4.08 5.96
CA GLY A 544 25.97 -2.68 6.15
C GLY A 544 24.88 -1.67 5.77
N VAL A 545 25.27 -0.40 5.62
CA VAL A 545 24.32 0.68 5.28
C VAL A 545 23.91 0.57 3.83
N ARG A 546 22.61 0.38 3.59
CA ARG A 546 22.01 0.36 2.25
C ARG A 546 21.38 1.71 1.94
N PHE A 547 21.78 2.29 0.82
CA PHE A 547 21.20 3.51 0.28
C PHE A 547 20.15 3.15 -0.78
N THR A 548 18.96 3.70 -0.66
CA THR A 548 17.89 3.52 -1.65
C THR A 548 17.43 4.87 -2.17
N MET A 549 17.30 4.99 -3.49
CA MET A 549 16.54 6.06 -4.09
C MET A 549 15.06 5.71 -4.04
N LEU A 550 14.20 6.70 -3.80
CA LEU A 550 12.79 6.53 -4.15
C LEU A 550 12.69 6.26 -5.65
N GLU A 551 11.82 5.31 -6.04
CA GLU A 551 11.68 4.88 -7.44
C GLU A 551 11.41 6.06 -8.38
N THR A 552 10.63 7.05 -7.91
CA THR A 552 10.39 8.32 -8.62
C THR A 552 11.65 9.11 -8.96
N VAL A 553 12.57 9.20 -8.00
CA VAL A 553 13.84 9.92 -8.13
C VAL A 553 14.79 9.10 -9.01
N ARG A 554 14.76 7.77 -8.87
CA ARG A 554 15.53 6.84 -9.69
C ARG A 554 15.14 6.92 -11.16
N GLU A 555 13.85 6.83 -11.49
CA GLU A 555 13.32 6.95 -12.85
C GLU A 555 13.66 8.30 -13.48
N PHE A 556 13.50 9.39 -12.71
CA PHE A 556 13.88 10.73 -13.19
C PHE A 556 15.38 10.81 -13.49
N SER A 557 16.22 10.29 -12.60
CA SER A 557 17.67 10.28 -12.76
C SER A 557 18.11 9.40 -13.93
N ALA A 558 17.41 8.28 -14.17
CA ALA A 558 17.62 7.42 -15.32
C ALA A 558 17.22 8.11 -16.63
N ALA A 559 16.10 8.85 -16.66
CA ALA A 559 15.71 9.65 -17.82
C ALA A 559 16.75 10.75 -18.13
N ARG A 560 17.25 11.44 -17.11
CA ARG A 560 18.35 12.42 -17.26
C ARG A 560 19.66 11.78 -17.70
N ARG A 561 19.93 10.55 -17.30
CA ARG A 561 21.08 9.78 -17.80
C ARG A 561 20.95 9.47 -19.29
N ALA A 562 19.77 9.01 -19.71
CA ALA A 562 19.47 8.74 -21.13
C ALA A 562 19.58 10.01 -21.98
N GLU A 563 19.03 11.14 -21.52
CA GLU A 563 19.15 12.45 -22.19
C GLU A 563 20.61 12.91 -22.33
N ALA A 564 21.45 12.59 -21.33
CA ALA A 564 22.87 12.92 -21.34
C ALA A 564 23.74 11.91 -22.13
N GLY A 565 23.16 10.84 -22.68
CA GLY A 565 23.88 9.79 -23.38
C GLY A 565 24.76 8.90 -22.48
N GLY A 566 24.52 8.90 -21.16
CA GLY A 566 25.35 8.19 -20.17
C GLY A 566 24.93 6.74 -19.88
N ASP A 567 23.95 6.19 -20.60
CA ASP A 567 23.41 4.85 -20.33
C ASP A 567 24.44 3.74 -20.56
N GLU A 568 25.17 3.79 -21.66
CA GLU A 568 26.20 2.80 -22.02
C GLU A 568 27.24 2.65 -20.89
N GLU A 569 27.78 3.77 -20.44
CA GLU A 569 28.82 3.88 -19.43
C GLU A 569 28.34 3.45 -18.04
N ALA A 570 27.17 3.93 -17.61
CA ALA A 570 26.61 3.57 -16.31
C ALA A 570 26.25 2.07 -16.22
N VAL A 571 25.63 1.52 -17.28
CA VAL A 571 25.34 0.08 -17.33
C VAL A 571 26.65 -0.72 -17.41
N GLY A 572 27.68 -0.21 -18.09
CA GLY A 572 29.03 -0.80 -18.09
C GLY A 572 29.63 -0.91 -16.68
N ARG A 573 29.64 0.18 -15.91
CA ARG A 573 30.11 0.17 -14.51
C ARG A 573 29.25 -0.74 -13.61
N PHE A 574 27.94 -0.71 -13.79
CA PHE A 574 27.00 -1.59 -13.08
C PHE A 574 27.27 -3.07 -13.34
N LEU A 575 27.45 -3.46 -14.60
CA LEU A 575 27.84 -4.83 -14.96
C LEU A 575 29.23 -5.19 -14.42
N GLY A 576 30.17 -4.25 -14.42
CA GLY A 576 31.49 -4.42 -13.82
C GLY A 576 31.40 -4.80 -12.35
N TRP A 577 30.66 -4.01 -11.56
CA TRP A 577 30.37 -4.31 -10.15
C TRP A 577 29.66 -5.67 -9.99
N ALA A 578 28.59 -5.90 -10.76
CA ALA A 578 27.77 -7.11 -10.61
C ALA A 578 28.56 -8.38 -10.96
N ARG A 579 29.46 -8.31 -11.95
CA ARG A 579 30.40 -9.38 -12.31
C ARG A 579 31.40 -9.63 -11.20
N GLU A 580 32.02 -8.59 -10.62
CA GLU A 580 32.95 -8.75 -9.50
C GLU A 580 32.27 -9.36 -8.27
N PHE A 581 31.05 -8.90 -7.96
CA PHE A 581 30.22 -9.48 -6.90
C PHE A 581 29.94 -10.97 -7.17
N GLY A 582 29.53 -11.31 -8.40
CA GLY A 582 29.29 -12.70 -8.78
C GLY A 582 30.55 -13.56 -8.71
N VAL A 583 31.71 -13.05 -9.13
CA VAL A 583 33.01 -13.75 -9.01
C VAL A 583 33.37 -13.98 -7.54
N ALA A 584 33.16 -13.01 -6.66
CA ALA A 584 33.49 -13.12 -5.24
C ALA A 584 32.60 -14.13 -4.49
N HIS A 585 31.38 -14.39 -4.99
CA HIS A 585 30.38 -15.20 -4.29
C HIS A 585 29.87 -16.43 -5.09
N HIS A 586 30.46 -16.75 -6.24
CA HIS A 586 29.99 -17.83 -7.14
C HIS A 586 29.97 -19.22 -6.48
N ASP A 587 30.80 -19.46 -5.47
CA ASP A 587 31.00 -20.75 -4.82
C ASP A 587 30.35 -20.84 -3.43
N VAL A 588 29.47 -19.90 -3.08
CA VAL A 588 28.88 -19.78 -1.74
C VAL A 588 28.22 -21.07 -1.20
N LEU A 589 27.59 -21.87 -2.08
CA LEU A 589 26.96 -23.13 -1.70
C LEU A 589 27.96 -24.26 -1.40
N PHE A 590 29.20 -24.09 -1.85
CA PHE A 590 30.27 -25.08 -1.70
C PHE A 590 31.19 -24.77 -0.51
N GLY A 591 31.12 -23.56 0.06
CA GLY A 591 31.86 -23.14 1.25
C GLY A 591 31.23 -23.55 2.60
N SER A 592 31.92 -23.24 3.70
CA SER A 592 31.48 -23.55 5.07
C SER A 592 30.74 -22.40 5.78
N ASP A 593 31.05 -21.14 5.45
CA ASP A 593 30.34 -19.95 5.95
C ASP A 593 29.29 -19.48 4.93
N VAL A 594 28.20 -20.23 4.88
CA VAL A 594 27.11 -20.03 3.94
C VAL A 594 26.32 -18.77 4.35
N ARG A 595 26.00 -18.59 5.64
CA ARG A 595 25.00 -17.62 6.09
C ARG A 595 25.29 -16.15 5.74
N ALA A 596 26.51 -15.67 6.01
CA ALA A 596 26.83 -14.25 5.81
C ALA A 596 26.80 -13.85 4.31
N SER A 597 27.40 -14.70 3.46
CA SER A 597 27.40 -14.49 2.01
C SER A 597 26.01 -14.62 1.41
N TRP A 598 25.16 -15.46 1.99
CA TRP A 598 23.78 -15.65 1.56
C TRP A 598 22.89 -14.43 1.80
N ASP A 599 22.98 -13.83 2.98
CA ASP A 599 22.24 -12.62 3.30
C ASP A 599 22.64 -11.45 2.36
N LEU A 600 23.91 -11.39 1.98
CA LEU A 600 24.42 -10.43 0.99
C LEU A 600 23.83 -10.66 -0.41
N ILE A 601 23.87 -11.90 -0.92
CA ILE A 601 23.31 -12.23 -2.24
C ILE A 601 21.80 -11.94 -2.28
N ARG A 602 21.08 -12.30 -1.22
CA ARG A 602 19.63 -12.06 -1.09
C ARG A 602 19.32 -10.57 -1.08
N ALA A 603 20.12 -9.76 -0.38
CA ALA A 603 19.97 -8.31 -0.37
C ALA A 603 20.18 -7.69 -1.77
N GLU A 604 21.06 -8.26 -2.58
CA GLU A 604 21.38 -7.78 -3.94
C GLU A 604 20.53 -8.41 -5.06
N GLN A 605 19.58 -9.29 -4.75
CA GLN A 605 18.84 -10.05 -5.77
C GLN A 605 18.26 -9.18 -6.89
N ASP A 606 17.60 -8.06 -6.57
CA ASP A 606 16.96 -7.19 -7.56
C ASP A 606 17.99 -6.55 -8.50
N ASN A 607 19.18 -6.20 -7.97
CA ASN A 607 20.29 -5.69 -8.75
C ASN A 607 20.89 -6.78 -9.65
N LEU A 608 21.10 -7.99 -9.13
CA LEU A 608 21.67 -9.11 -9.88
C LEU A 608 20.76 -9.57 -11.03
N VAL A 609 19.44 -9.59 -10.83
CA VAL A 609 18.46 -9.91 -11.88
C VAL A 609 18.46 -8.85 -12.98
N ALA A 610 18.52 -7.56 -12.61
CA ALA A 610 18.62 -6.48 -13.58
C ALA A 610 19.94 -6.52 -14.37
N ALA A 611 21.06 -6.77 -13.67
CA ALA A 611 22.37 -6.95 -14.29
C ALA A 611 22.37 -8.12 -15.28
N LEU A 612 21.73 -9.25 -14.94
CA LEU A 612 21.70 -10.42 -15.82
C LEU A 612 20.99 -10.11 -17.15
N ARG A 613 19.88 -9.36 -17.09
CA ARG A 613 19.16 -8.92 -18.31
C ARG A 613 20.04 -8.06 -19.20
N HIS A 614 20.81 -7.13 -18.62
CA HIS A 614 21.75 -6.31 -19.36
C HIS A 614 22.93 -7.13 -19.93
N ALA A 615 23.45 -8.09 -19.17
CA ALA A 615 24.53 -8.97 -19.61
C ALA A 615 24.10 -9.86 -20.78
N LEU A 616 22.89 -10.44 -20.72
CA LEU A 616 22.31 -11.23 -21.81
C LEU A 616 22.09 -10.39 -23.07
N ALA A 617 21.56 -9.17 -22.93
CA ALA A 617 21.35 -8.26 -24.06
C ALA A 617 22.65 -7.82 -24.75
N ARG A 618 23.78 -7.82 -24.01
CA ARG A 618 25.11 -7.46 -24.51
C ARG A 618 25.98 -8.67 -24.89
N GLU A 619 25.46 -9.89 -24.73
CA GLU A 619 26.22 -11.14 -24.89
C GLU A 619 27.51 -11.18 -24.04
N ASP A 620 27.50 -10.56 -22.85
CA ASP A 620 28.64 -10.51 -21.92
C ASP A 620 28.80 -11.85 -21.17
N GLY A 621 29.56 -12.78 -21.77
CA GLY A 621 29.82 -14.12 -21.22
C GLY A 621 30.30 -14.15 -19.77
N PRO A 622 31.35 -13.39 -19.39
CA PRO A 622 31.81 -13.29 -18.00
C PRO A 622 30.71 -12.88 -17.02
N ALA A 623 29.95 -11.81 -17.32
CA ALA A 623 28.88 -11.34 -16.45
C ALA A 623 27.71 -12.33 -16.40
N VAL A 624 27.30 -12.91 -17.54
CA VAL A 624 26.26 -13.95 -17.57
C VAL A 624 26.66 -15.13 -16.68
N ALA A 625 27.90 -15.62 -16.76
CA ALA A 625 28.38 -16.71 -15.91
C ALA A 625 28.34 -16.34 -14.42
N ALA A 626 28.88 -15.18 -14.04
CA ALA A 626 28.95 -14.71 -12.66
C ALA A 626 27.57 -14.57 -12.01
N LEU A 627 26.64 -13.92 -12.73
CA LEU A 627 25.29 -13.66 -12.24
C LEU A 627 24.44 -14.94 -12.21
N THR A 628 24.63 -15.83 -13.18
CA THR A 628 23.95 -17.13 -13.18
C THR A 628 24.36 -17.96 -11.97
N ALA A 629 25.64 -17.99 -11.61
CA ALA A 629 26.11 -18.77 -10.46
C ALA A 629 25.43 -18.32 -9.14
N VAL A 630 25.45 -17.02 -8.84
CA VAL A 630 24.87 -16.51 -7.57
C VAL A 630 23.33 -16.57 -7.54
N LEU A 631 22.65 -16.31 -8.66
CA LEU A 631 21.19 -16.42 -8.74
C LEU A 631 20.72 -17.87 -8.72
N ALA A 632 21.44 -18.78 -9.38
CA ALA A 632 21.15 -20.20 -9.33
C ALA A 632 21.37 -20.76 -7.92
N ALA A 633 22.40 -20.29 -7.21
CA ALA A 633 22.58 -20.60 -5.80
C ALA A 633 21.33 -20.15 -5.03
N LEU A 634 21.01 -18.86 -5.06
CA LEU A 634 19.89 -18.23 -4.35
C LEU A 634 18.56 -18.97 -4.56
N TRP A 635 18.18 -19.22 -5.81
CA TRP A 635 16.88 -19.80 -6.12
C TRP A 635 16.80 -21.32 -5.90
N SER A 636 17.96 -21.99 -5.81
CA SER A 636 18.00 -23.41 -5.40
C SER A 636 17.61 -23.60 -3.94
N THR A 637 17.91 -22.64 -3.05
CA THR A 637 17.55 -22.74 -1.62
C THR A 637 16.27 -22.01 -1.24
N ASP A 638 15.71 -21.16 -2.11
CA ASP A 638 14.39 -20.58 -1.87
C ASP A 638 13.27 -21.47 -2.44
N ALA A 639 13.61 -22.69 -2.87
CA ALA A 639 12.74 -23.66 -3.55
C ALA A 639 11.98 -23.09 -4.76
N ASN A 640 12.52 -22.04 -5.40
CA ASN A 640 11.89 -21.40 -6.56
C ASN A 640 12.33 -22.09 -7.86
N TYR A 641 12.04 -23.38 -7.97
CA TYR A 641 12.39 -24.21 -9.11
C TYR A 641 11.92 -23.63 -10.47
N PRO A 642 10.74 -22.98 -10.58
CA PRO A 642 10.36 -22.32 -11.84
C PRO A 642 11.31 -21.20 -12.25
N ARG A 643 11.74 -20.35 -11.31
CA ARG A 643 12.73 -19.29 -11.61
C ARG A 643 14.09 -19.87 -11.96
N LEU A 644 14.51 -20.93 -11.28
CA LEU A 644 15.76 -21.62 -11.59
C LEU A 644 15.73 -22.27 -12.98
N ALA A 645 14.60 -22.86 -13.36
CA ALA A 645 14.42 -23.45 -14.68
C ALA A 645 14.43 -22.38 -15.79
N ALA A 646 13.77 -21.24 -15.57
CA ALA A 646 13.81 -20.10 -16.48
C ALA A 646 15.25 -19.55 -16.63
N LEU A 647 15.97 -19.39 -15.51
CA LEU A 647 17.37 -18.95 -15.50
C LEU A 647 18.25 -19.87 -16.35
N ALA A 648 18.14 -21.18 -16.15
CA ALA A 648 18.93 -22.17 -16.89
C ALA A 648 18.57 -22.20 -18.39
N ALA A 649 17.30 -21.99 -18.73
CA ALA A 649 16.86 -21.90 -20.12
C ALA A 649 17.40 -20.66 -20.84
N GLU A 650 17.41 -19.50 -20.17
CA GLU A 650 17.90 -18.23 -20.73
C GLU A 650 19.43 -18.19 -20.85
N THR A 651 20.14 -18.74 -19.86
CA THR A 651 21.61 -18.62 -19.76
C THR A 651 22.36 -19.79 -20.41
N GLY A 652 21.70 -20.95 -20.58
CA GLY A 652 22.28 -22.13 -21.21
C GLY A 652 22.77 -21.89 -22.66
N PRO A 653 21.97 -21.29 -23.57
CA PRO A 653 22.40 -21.00 -24.93
C PRO A 653 23.66 -20.14 -25.05
N PRO A 654 23.74 -18.93 -24.45
CA PRO A 654 24.95 -18.11 -24.54
C PRO A 654 26.17 -18.79 -23.88
N LEU A 655 26.00 -19.40 -22.70
CA LEU A 655 27.11 -20.05 -22.00
C LEU A 655 27.60 -21.34 -22.68
N SER A 656 26.79 -21.99 -23.52
CA SER A 656 27.22 -23.17 -24.26
C SER A 656 28.26 -22.86 -25.35
N HIS A 657 28.31 -21.62 -25.82
CA HIS A 657 29.24 -21.14 -26.85
C HIS A 657 30.37 -20.26 -26.28
N TYR A 658 30.22 -19.77 -25.05
CA TYR A 658 31.23 -18.98 -24.35
C TYR A 658 32.50 -19.80 -24.05
N ARG A 659 33.67 -19.19 -24.27
CA ARG A 659 34.99 -19.73 -23.92
C ARG A 659 35.63 -18.81 -22.89
N PRO A 660 35.55 -19.12 -21.59
CA PRO A 660 36.03 -18.21 -20.56
C PRO A 660 37.54 -18.07 -20.53
N GLU A 661 37.98 -16.85 -20.24
CA GLU A 661 39.33 -16.52 -19.79
C GLU A 661 39.64 -17.26 -18.47
N PRO A 662 40.93 -17.51 -18.14
CA PRO A 662 41.31 -18.32 -16.98
C PRO A 662 40.67 -17.89 -15.65
N GLU A 663 40.47 -16.58 -15.44
CA GLU A 663 39.86 -16.02 -14.23
C GLU A 663 38.35 -16.28 -14.09
N TYR A 664 37.64 -16.55 -15.21
CA TYR A 664 36.19 -16.80 -15.22
C TYR A 664 35.83 -18.28 -15.38
N VAL A 665 36.81 -19.18 -15.52
CA VAL A 665 36.58 -20.63 -15.69
C VAL A 665 35.79 -21.21 -14.52
N GLU A 666 36.19 -20.92 -13.28
CA GLU A 666 35.53 -21.49 -12.09
C GLU A 666 34.14 -20.91 -11.88
N VAL A 667 33.93 -19.65 -12.25
CA VAL A 667 32.61 -19.00 -12.22
C VAL A 667 31.66 -19.63 -13.24
N ALA A 668 32.12 -19.86 -14.47
CA ALA A 668 31.35 -20.58 -15.48
C ALA A 668 31.08 -22.04 -15.06
N ARG A 669 32.02 -22.67 -14.34
CA ARG A 669 31.84 -24.01 -13.76
C ARG A 669 30.73 -24.00 -12.71
N ALA A 670 30.73 -23.04 -11.79
CA ALA A 670 29.68 -22.91 -10.77
C ALA A 670 28.30 -22.68 -11.39
N ALA A 671 28.17 -21.77 -12.36
CA ALA A 671 26.91 -21.55 -13.08
C ALA A 671 26.39 -22.84 -13.74
N ALA A 672 27.27 -23.56 -14.45
CA ALA A 672 26.89 -24.80 -15.11
C ALA A 672 26.52 -25.92 -14.11
N VAL A 673 27.26 -26.04 -13.02
CA VAL A 673 26.97 -27.00 -11.94
C VAL A 673 25.63 -26.68 -11.28
N LEU A 674 25.41 -25.46 -10.80
CA LEU A 674 24.21 -25.10 -10.04
C LEU A 674 22.93 -25.22 -10.87
N CYS A 675 22.94 -24.76 -12.12
CA CYS A 675 21.80 -24.94 -13.03
C CYS A 675 21.55 -26.42 -13.35
N THR A 676 22.62 -27.23 -13.48
CA THR A 676 22.47 -28.67 -13.73
C THR A 676 21.94 -29.41 -12.51
N VAL A 677 22.50 -29.18 -11.32
CA VAL A 677 22.04 -29.82 -10.06
C VAL A 677 20.59 -29.45 -9.78
N GLY A 678 20.23 -28.17 -9.86
CA GLY A 678 18.88 -27.72 -9.54
C GLY A 678 17.81 -28.33 -10.44
N LEU A 679 18.07 -28.37 -11.75
CA LEU A 679 17.18 -29.04 -12.71
C LEU A 679 17.18 -30.56 -12.54
N PHE A 680 18.34 -31.15 -12.25
CA PHE A 680 18.47 -32.59 -12.02
C PHE A 680 17.68 -33.05 -10.79
N MET A 681 17.71 -32.28 -9.69
CA MET A 681 16.96 -32.61 -8.48
C MET A 681 15.45 -32.51 -8.70
N GLY A 682 14.98 -31.53 -9.50
CA GLY A 682 13.55 -31.34 -9.76
C GLY A 682 12.96 -32.30 -10.80
N PHE A 683 13.72 -32.65 -11.84
CA PHE A 683 13.20 -33.41 -13.00
C PHE A 683 13.94 -34.73 -13.25
N GLY A 684 14.86 -35.10 -12.35
CA GLY A 684 15.74 -36.26 -12.52
C GLY A 684 16.84 -36.03 -13.57
N PRO A 685 17.63 -37.07 -13.87
CA PRO A 685 18.66 -37.01 -14.89
C PRO A 685 18.02 -36.71 -16.26
N HIS A 686 18.25 -35.51 -16.82
CA HIS A 686 17.95 -35.16 -18.21
C HIS A 686 19.09 -34.32 -18.82
N LEU A 687 19.16 -34.25 -20.15
CA LEU A 687 20.19 -33.49 -20.84
C LEU A 687 19.83 -31.99 -20.77
N VAL A 688 20.63 -31.23 -20.01
CA VAL A 688 20.53 -29.77 -19.94
C VAL A 688 21.68 -29.12 -20.69
N ARG A 689 21.43 -27.93 -21.28
CA ARG A 689 22.43 -27.25 -22.10
C ARG A 689 23.69 -26.84 -21.32
N HIS A 690 23.57 -26.62 -20.02
CA HIS A 690 24.71 -26.36 -19.12
C HIS A 690 25.71 -27.52 -19.02
N LEU A 691 25.32 -28.78 -19.29
CA LEU A 691 26.26 -29.90 -19.38
C LEU A 691 27.24 -29.71 -20.55
N VAL A 692 26.81 -29.05 -21.64
CA VAL A 692 27.69 -28.72 -22.78
C VAL A 692 28.73 -27.70 -22.35
N THR A 693 28.33 -26.66 -21.61
CA THR A 693 29.26 -25.69 -21.01
C THR A 693 30.27 -26.43 -20.13
N LEU A 694 29.78 -27.24 -19.18
CA LEU A 694 30.62 -27.95 -18.22
C LEU A 694 31.68 -28.84 -18.88
N ARG A 695 31.30 -29.59 -19.93
CA ARG A 695 32.21 -30.49 -20.67
C ARG A 695 33.20 -29.77 -21.58
N ARG A 696 32.97 -28.49 -21.91
CA ARG A 696 33.88 -27.66 -22.72
C ARG A 696 34.90 -26.92 -21.87
N LEU A 697 34.62 -26.70 -20.58
CA LEU A 697 35.56 -26.04 -19.67
C LEU A 697 36.82 -26.89 -19.48
N PRO A 698 37.99 -26.26 -19.24
CA PRO A 698 39.21 -26.99 -18.91
C PRO A 698 38.98 -27.96 -17.73
N PRO A 699 39.53 -29.20 -17.80
CA PRO A 699 39.43 -30.14 -16.69
C PRO A 699 40.18 -29.59 -15.47
N ALA A 700 39.63 -29.81 -14.28
CA ALA A 700 40.23 -29.42 -13.01
C ALA A 700 40.28 -30.65 -12.07
N PRO A 701 41.32 -30.78 -11.23
CA PRO A 701 41.36 -31.85 -10.23
C PRO A 701 40.18 -31.70 -9.26
N PRO A 702 39.58 -32.79 -8.76
CA PRO A 702 38.45 -32.74 -7.82
C PRO A 702 38.91 -32.44 -6.38
N ASP A 703 39.64 -31.33 -6.19
CA ASP A 703 40.20 -30.86 -4.91
C ASP A 703 39.25 -29.93 -4.13
N SER A 704 38.14 -29.50 -4.74
CA SER A 704 37.05 -28.77 -4.10
C SER A 704 35.70 -29.43 -4.36
N LEU A 705 34.71 -29.13 -3.51
CA LEU A 705 33.36 -29.66 -3.68
C LEU A 705 32.77 -29.28 -5.05
N LEU A 706 32.89 -28.02 -5.47
CA LEU A 706 32.45 -27.57 -6.81
C LEU A 706 33.08 -28.40 -7.94
N ARG A 707 34.40 -28.64 -7.89
CA ARG A 707 35.11 -29.39 -8.94
C ARG A 707 34.76 -30.86 -8.93
N ALA A 708 34.60 -31.48 -7.76
CA ALA A 708 34.14 -32.86 -7.65
C ALA A 708 32.72 -33.02 -8.22
N VAL A 709 31.80 -32.08 -7.93
CA VAL A 709 30.45 -32.08 -8.53
C VAL A 709 30.54 -31.91 -10.04
N ALA A 710 31.39 -31.01 -10.53
CA ALA A 710 31.61 -30.82 -11.96
C ALA A 710 32.10 -32.09 -12.68
N VAL A 711 33.04 -32.84 -12.08
CA VAL A 711 33.54 -34.11 -12.62
C VAL A 711 32.41 -35.14 -12.74
N VAL A 712 31.64 -35.34 -11.67
CA VAL A 712 30.55 -36.32 -11.67
C VAL A 712 29.45 -35.93 -12.65
N LEU A 713 29.00 -34.66 -12.65
CA LEU A 713 27.95 -34.19 -13.55
C LEU A 713 28.36 -34.25 -15.02
N GLY A 714 29.62 -33.95 -15.35
CA GLY A 714 30.15 -34.06 -16.71
C GLY A 714 30.02 -35.47 -17.28
N ALA A 715 30.06 -36.49 -16.42
CA ALA A 715 29.93 -37.91 -16.78
C ALA A 715 28.49 -38.42 -16.83
N VAL A 716 27.49 -37.68 -16.29
CA VAL A 716 26.07 -38.10 -16.23
C VAL A 716 25.47 -38.56 -17.57
N PRO A 717 25.80 -37.99 -18.75
CA PRO A 717 25.31 -38.53 -20.02
C PRO A 717 25.71 -39.99 -20.28
N GLU A 718 26.83 -40.45 -19.71
CA GLU A 718 27.39 -41.79 -19.86
C GLU A 718 27.01 -42.73 -18.71
N THR A 719 26.31 -42.24 -17.67
CA THR A 719 25.83 -43.07 -16.55
C THR A 719 24.48 -43.74 -16.82
N ARG A 720 23.95 -43.65 -18.04
CA ARG A 720 22.67 -44.24 -18.47
C ARG A 720 22.88 -45.56 -19.21
N PRO A 721 21.82 -46.40 -19.35
CA PRO A 721 21.91 -47.63 -20.14
C PRO A 721 22.46 -47.40 -21.56
N PRO A 722 23.28 -48.33 -22.10
CA PRO A 722 23.47 -49.70 -21.62
C PRO A 722 24.60 -49.92 -20.58
N GLY A 723 25.42 -48.94 -20.20
CA GLY A 723 26.58 -49.16 -19.32
C GLY A 723 26.56 -48.30 -18.05
N HIS A 724 26.21 -48.88 -16.90
CA HIS A 724 26.41 -48.22 -15.59
C HIS A 724 27.89 -48.24 -15.15
N GLU A 725 28.80 -48.67 -16.02
CA GLU A 725 30.23 -48.83 -15.76
C GLU A 725 30.88 -47.52 -15.31
N VAL A 726 30.56 -46.40 -15.97
CA VAL A 726 31.06 -45.07 -15.60
C VAL A 726 30.57 -44.66 -14.22
N LEU A 727 29.29 -44.91 -13.90
CA LEU A 727 28.74 -44.62 -12.58
C LEU A 727 29.42 -45.46 -11.49
N HIS A 728 29.63 -46.76 -11.75
CA HIS A 728 30.33 -47.65 -10.82
C HIS A 728 31.79 -47.25 -10.61
N ALA A 729 32.48 -46.85 -11.68
CA ALA A 729 33.86 -46.35 -11.59
C ALA A 729 33.94 -45.07 -10.74
N LEU A 730 33.01 -44.13 -10.92
CA LEU A 730 32.93 -42.91 -10.12
C LEU A 730 32.58 -43.18 -8.65
N CYS A 731 31.66 -44.12 -8.37
CA CYS A 731 31.32 -44.52 -7.00
C CYS A 731 32.50 -45.23 -6.29
N ALA A 732 33.40 -45.86 -7.05
CA ALA A 732 34.60 -46.52 -6.55
C ALA A 732 35.87 -45.62 -6.59
N ASP A 733 35.72 -44.33 -6.93
CA ASP A 733 36.84 -43.40 -7.02
C ASP A 733 37.54 -43.25 -5.66
N PRO A 734 38.89 -43.23 -5.61
CA PRO A 734 39.61 -43.06 -4.34
C PRO A 734 39.37 -41.69 -3.68
N ASN A 735 38.90 -40.69 -4.42
CA ASN A 735 38.53 -39.40 -3.85
C ASN A 735 37.13 -39.47 -3.22
N PRO A 736 37.01 -39.26 -1.89
CA PRO A 736 35.72 -39.38 -1.19
C PRO A 736 34.68 -38.36 -1.65
N LEU A 737 35.10 -37.18 -2.14
CA LEU A 737 34.17 -36.20 -2.72
C LEU A 737 33.55 -36.74 -4.01
N VAL A 738 34.37 -37.28 -4.92
CA VAL A 738 33.89 -37.85 -6.19
C VAL A 738 33.00 -39.06 -5.92
N ALA A 739 33.46 -40.01 -5.10
CA ALA A 739 32.70 -41.19 -4.74
C ALA A 739 31.35 -40.83 -4.07
N GLY A 740 31.37 -39.93 -3.09
CA GLY A 740 30.16 -39.51 -2.38
C GLY A 740 29.15 -38.80 -3.27
N ILE A 741 29.60 -37.88 -4.13
CA ILE A 741 28.70 -37.18 -5.07
C ILE A 741 28.18 -38.15 -6.15
N ALA A 742 29.02 -39.08 -6.61
CA ALA A 742 28.61 -40.12 -7.55
C ALA A 742 27.54 -41.03 -6.93
N GLU A 743 27.66 -41.39 -5.65
CA GLU A 743 26.63 -42.12 -4.93
C GLU A 743 25.34 -41.29 -4.76
N CYS A 744 25.43 -39.98 -4.52
CA CYS A 744 24.27 -39.08 -4.56
C CYS A 744 23.56 -39.13 -5.91
N VAL A 745 24.30 -38.99 -7.02
CA VAL A 745 23.75 -39.11 -8.39
C VAL A 745 23.17 -40.50 -8.63
N ALA A 746 23.82 -41.54 -8.12
CA ALA A 746 23.36 -42.92 -8.22
C ALA A 746 21.99 -43.12 -7.56
N THR A 747 21.67 -42.41 -6.47
CA THR A 747 20.34 -42.48 -5.85
C THR A 747 19.23 -42.16 -6.85
N TYR A 748 19.40 -41.11 -7.66
CA TYR A 748 18.45 -40.71 -8.69
C TYR A 748 18.47 -41.65 -9.89
N VAL A 749 19.64 -42.18 -10.27
CA VAL A 749 19.73 -43.19 -11.34
C VAL A 749 18.99 -44.47 -10.96
N TRP A 750 19.12 -44.94 -9.72
CA TRP A 750 18.45 -46.15 -9.24
C TRP A 750 16.97 -45.93 -8.97
N GLU A 751 16.57 -44.75 -8.47
CA GLU A 751 15.16 -44.37 -8.39
C GLU A 751 14.53 -44.33 -9.79
N TYR A 752 15.22 -43.74 -10.78
CA TYR A 752 14.82 -43.81 -12.18
C TYR A 752 14.81 -45.27 -12.66
N ALA A 753 15.67 -46.14 -12.16
CA ALA A 753 15.60 -47.55 -12.47
C ALA A 753 14.47 -48.32 -11.74
N ASN A 754 13.69 -47.66 -10.89
CA ASN A 754 12.73 -48.25 -9.95
C ASN A 754 13.37 -49.30 -9.01
N ASP A 755 14.65 -49.13 -8.68
CA ASP A 755 15.40 -49.98 -7.74
C ASP A 755 15.65 -49.20 -6.44
N THR A 756 14.61 -49.10 -5.60
CA THR A 756 14.66 -48.37 -4.33
C THR A 756 15.70 -48.95 -3.36
N GLY A 757 15.97 -50.26 -3.43
CA GLY A 757 16.98 -50.91 -2.59
C GLY A 757 18.39 -50.41 -2.91
N ARG A 758 18.76 -50.35 -4.20
CA ARG A 758 20.04 -49.75 -4.62
C ARG A 758 20.08 -48.25 -4.36
N ALA A 759 18.98 -47.53 -4.54
CA ALA A 759 18.89 -46.11 -4.23
C ALA A 759 19.20 -45.82 -2.75
N LEU A 760 18.59 -46.57 -1.83
CA LEU A 760 18.84 -46.48 -0.38
C LEU A 760 20.28 -46.86 -0.03
N ALA A 761 20.82 -47.93 -0.63
CA ALA A 761 22.20 -48.33 -0.41
C ALA A 761 23.21 -47.26 -0.88
N SER A 762 22.94 -46.63 -2.04
CA SER A 762 23.73 -45.49 -2.53
C SER A 762 23.60 -44.27 -1.63
N ALA A 763 22.41 -43.94 -1.15
CA ALA A 763 22.19 -42.82 -0.23
C ALA A 763 22.96 -43.00 1.09
N ARG A 764 23.02 -44.23 1.63
CA ARG A 764 23.85 -44.56 2.79
C ARG A 764 25.33 -44.36 2.50
N ARG A 765 25.84 -44.93 1.39
CA ARG A 765 27.25 -44.79 0.99
C ARG A 765 27.64 -43.34 0.72
N ALA A 766 26.75 -42.52 0.18
CA ALA A 766 26.96 -41.09 0.01
C ALA A 766 27.16 -40.37 1.36
N ILE A 767 26.30 -40.64 2.34
CA ILE A 767 26.42 -40.08 3.70
C ILE A 767 27.76 -40.51 4.33
N ASP A 768 28.12 -41.79 4.21
CA ASP A 768 29.36 -42.32 4.80
C ASP A 768 30.62 -41.72 4.14
N ALA A 769 30.64 -41.63 2.80
CA ALA A 769 31.75 -41.06 2.05
C ALA A 769 31.94 -39.56 2.31
N LEU A 770 30.85 -38.83 2.58
CA LEU A 770 30.85 -37.38 2.77
C LEU A 770 30.81 -36.96 4.26
N ALA A 771 30.83 -37.91 5.20
CA ALA A 771 30.73 -37.62 6.63
C ALA A 771 31.81 -36.64 7.14
N GLY A 772 33.03 -36.72 6.57
CA GLY A 772 34.16 -35.86 6.91
C GLY A 772 34.14 -34.47 6.26
N VAL A 773 33.18 -34.18 5.37
CA VAL A 773 33.08 -32.89 4.67
C VAL A 773 32.24 -31.93 5.51
N ASP A 774 32.83 -30.79 5.89
CA ASP A 774 32.14 -29.78 6.68
C ASP A 774 31.40 -28.76 5.79
N ASN A 775 30.30 -29.22 5.19
CA ASN A 775 29.41 -28.39 4.39
C ASN A 775 27.94 -28.68 4.79
N PRO A 776 27.24 -27.72 5.45
CA PRO A 776 25.86 -27.92 5.90
C PRO A 776 24.87 -28.18 4.76
N SER A 777 25.03 -27.52 3.61
CA SER A 777 24.16 -27.70 2.42
C SER A 777 24.24 -29.12 1.87
N LEU A 778 25.44 -29.70 1.85
CA LEU A 778 25.68 -31.07 1.40
C LEU A 778 25.09 -32.10 2.37
N ARG A 779 25.26 -31.91 3.68
CA ARG A 779 24.65 -32.77 4.72
C ARG A 779 23.13 -32.71 4.67
N LEU A 780 22.58 -31.50 4.52
CA LEU A 780 21.15 -31.26 4.32
C LEU A 780 20.64 -32.06 3.11
N MET A 781 21.29 -31.91 1.94
CA MET A 781 20.92 -32.62 0.72
C MET A 781 20.95 -34.15 0.89
N CYS A 782 22.02 -34.69 1.49
CA CYS A 782 22.17 -36.14 1.68
C CYS A 782 21.11 -36.72 2.64
N HIS A 783 20.85 -36.04 3.76
CA HIS A 783 19.84 -36.48 4.72
C HIS A 783 18.42 -36.31 4.18
N SER A 784 18.11 -35.20 3.51
CA SER A 784 16.81 -35.00 2.86
C SER A 784 16.56 -36.08 1.81
N ARG A 785 17.53 -36.34 0.92
CA ARG A 785 17.37 -37.36 -0.12
C ARG A 785 17.21 -38.77 0.44
N HIS A 786 17.98 -39.13 1.47
CA HIS A 786 17.83 -40.45 2.10
C HIS A 786 16.47 -40.59 2.80
N SER A 787 16.00 -39.53 3.46
CA SER A 787 14.68 -39.54 4.11
C SER A 787 13.53 -39.66 3.12
N GLU A 788 13.62 -38.99 1.96
CA GLU A 788 12.63 -39.09 0.89
C GLU A 788 12.51 -40.54 0.40
N LEU A 789 13.65 -41.20 0.12
CA LEU A 789 13.67 -42.60 -0.27
C LEU A 789 13.12 -43.54 0.82
N CYS A 790 13.36 -43.24 2.09
CA CYS A 790 12.81 -43.99 3.22
C CYS A 790 11.28 -43.83 3.31
N LEU A 791 10.76 -42.61 3.15
CA LEU A 791 9.32 -42.34 3.11
C LEU A 791 8.66 -43.08 1.95
N GLN A 792 9.28 -43.08 0.76
CA GLN A 792 8.80 -43.85 -0.40
C GLN A 792 8.81 -45.37 -0.14
N ALA A 793 9.81 -45.87 0.58
CA ALA A 793 9.92 -47.29 0.95
C ALA A 793 8.96 -47.69 2.09
N GLY A 794 8.42 -46.72 2.85
CA GLY A 794 7.60 -46.96 4.04
C GLY A 794 8.40 -47.16 5.33
N ASP A 795 9.69 -46.79 5.35
CA ASP A 795 10.56 -46.84 6.53
C ASP A 795 10.51 -45.49 7.29
N GLY A 796 9.39 -45.28 8.00
CA GLY A 796 9.13 -44.05 8.74
C GLY A 796 10.12 -43.76 9.87
N GLU A 797 10.66 -44.79 10.51
CA GLU A 797 11.65 -44.64 11.61
C GLU A 797 12.97 -44.08 11.08
N THR A 798 13.54 -44.68 10.03
CA THR A 798 14.77 -44.19 9.40
C THR A 798 14.55 -42.83 8.74
N ALA A 799 13.39 -42.61 8.10
CA ALA A 799 13.02 -41.31 7.54
C ALA A 799 13.03 -40.21 8.60
N TYR A 800 12.38 -40.45 9.74
CA TYR A 800 12.30 -39.48 10.85
C TYR A 800 13.68 -39.10 11.37
N ALA A 801 14.57 -40.07 11.59
CA ALA A 801 15.93 -39.82 12.06
C ALA A 801 16.72 -38.91 11.10
N HIS A 802 16.60 -39.15 9.80
CA HIS A 802 17.28 -38.34 8.78
C HIS A 802 16.65 -36.96 8.60
N LEU A 803 15.33 -36.83 8.68
CA LEU A 803 14.65 -35.53 8.65
C LEU A 803 15.01 -34.66 9.87
N ARG A 804 15.17 -35.27 11.04
CA ARG A 804 15.66 -34.57 12.25
C ARG A 804 17.10 -34.08 12.06
N ALA A 805 17.95 -34.88 11.45
CA ALA A 805 19.31 -34.47 11.10
C ALA A 805 19.31 -33.33 10.07
N ALA A 806 18.46 -33.41 9.04
CA ALA A 806 18.27 -32.35 8.05
C ALA A 806 17.78 -31.04 8.70
N LEU A 807 16.81 -31.10 9.62
CA LEU A 807 16.29 -29.93 10.32
C LEU A 807 17.37 -29.23 11.18
N ALA A 808 18.28 -30.00 11.79
CA ALA A 808 19.39 -29.45 12.55
C ALA A 808 20.38 -28.69 11.66
N GLU A 809 20.66 -29.19 10.45
CA GLU A 809 21.51 -28.50 9.47
C GLU A 809 20.81 -27.28 8.85
N LEU A 810 19.50 -27.34 8.61
CA LEU A 810 18.70 -26.19 8.16
C LEU A 810 18.80 -25.02 9.14
N SER A 811 18.74 -25.32 10.45
CA SER A 811 18.89 -24.33 11.51
C SER A 811 20.29 -23.68 11.50
N ARG A 812 21.33 -24.44 11.15
CA ARG A 812 22.71 -23.92 11.01
C ARG A 812 22.87 -22.99 9.83
N LEU A 813 22.11 -23.21 8.75
CA LEU A 813 22.07 -22.33 7.58
C LEU A 813 21.34 -21.00 7.86
N GLY A 814 20.73 -20.83 9.04
CA GLY A 814 20.01 -19.61 9.40
C GLY A 814 18.68 -19.44 8.65
N ASN A 815 18.22 -20.49 7.97
CA ASN A 815 16.94 -20.49 7.27
C ASN A 815 15.86 -21.07 8.20
N GLU A 816 14.97 -20.23 8.69
CA GLU A 816 13.86 -20.66 9.56
C GLU A 816 12.64 -21.14 8.75
N ASP A 817 12.60 -20.82 7.44
CA ASP A 817 11.55 -21.24 6.54
C ASP A 817 11.83 -22.66 6.01
N ASP A 818 10.86 -23.56 6.17
CA ASP A 818 10.96 -24.96 5.75
C ASP A 818 10.76 -25.16 4.23
N TYR A 819 11.68 -24.61 3.43
CA TYR A 819 11.55 -24.55 1.96
C TYR A 819 11.70 -25.91 1.25
N ILE A 820 12.37 -26.89 1.86
CA ILE A 820 12.52 -28.26 1.32
C ILE A 820 11.41 -29.20 1.82
N GLY A 821 10.49 -28.71 2.68
CA GLY A 821 9.42 -29.53 3.24
C GLY A 821 9.89 -30.58 4.25
N ILE A 822 10.92 -30.27 5.05
CA ILE A 822 11.45 -31.16 6.11
C ILE A 822 10.43 -31.35 7.23
N GLN A 823 9.74 -30.31 7.67
CA GLN A 823 8.68 -30.39 8.67
C GLN A 823 7.46 -31.15 8.13
N GLN A 824 7.15 -30.97 6.85
CA GLN A 824 6.14 -31.80 6.18
C GLN A 824 6.57 -33.28 6.11
N GLY A 825 7.82 -33.54 5.74
CA GLY A 825 8.42 -34.88 5.77
C GLY A 825 8.38 -35.49 7.17
N LEU A 826 8.62 -34.71 8.22
CA LEU A 826 8.52 -35.17 9.62
C LEU A 826 7.09 -35.56 9.96
N ALA A 827 6.09 -34.81 9.50
CA ALA A 827 4.69 -35.18 9.68
C ALA A 827 4.38 -36.51 8.98
N LEU A 828 4.82 -36.70 7.73
CA LEU A 828 4.64 -37.95 6.98
C LEU A 828 5.35 -39.14 7.66
N ALA A 829 6.58 -38.94 8.15
CA ALA A 829 7.31 -39.97 8.88
C ALA A 829 6.59 -40.36 10.17
N CYS A 830 6.02 -39.40 10.90
CA CYS A 830 5.20 -39.66 12.10
C CYS A 830 3.92 -40.45 11.75
N LEU A 831 3.26 -40.16 10.62
CA LEU A 831 2.13 -40.97 10.16
C LEU A 831 2.53 -42.43 9.91
N GLN A 832 3.68 -42.68 9.27
CA GLN A 832 4.19 -44.04 9.03
C GLN A 832 4.56 -44.78 10.32
N ARG A 833 5.00 -44.05 11.37
CA ARG A 833 5.29 -44.56 12.71
C ARG A 833 4.04 -44.77 13.58
N GLY A 834 2.89 -44.24 13.14
CA GLY A 834 1.64 -44.27 13.91
C GLY A 834 1.55 -43.22 15.03
N ASP A 835 2.39 -42.18 15.00
CA ASP A 835 2.39 -41.07 15.98
C ASP A 835 1.65 -39.85 15.44
N TRP A 836 0.31 -39.89 15.50
CA TRP A 836 -0.58 -38.87 14.93
C TRP A 836 -0.49 -37.53 15.67
N ASN A 837 -0.15 -37.55 16.97
CA ASN A 837 -0.01 -36.34 17.77
C ASN A 837 1.24 -35.54 17.35
N GLU A 838 2.36 -36.24 17.18
CA GLU A 838 3.58 -35.61 16.70
C GLU A 838 3.45 -35.16 15.23
N ALA A 839 2.73 -35.93 14.40
CA ALA A 839 2.40 -35.52 13.03
C ALA A 839 1.62 -34.19 13.00
N ALA A 840 0.63 -34.01 13.89
CA ALA A 840 -0.12 -32.76 14.02
C ALA A 840 0.75 -31.59 14.49
N HIS A 841 1.71 -31.84 15.40
CA HIS A 841 2.66 -30.83 15.86
C HIS A 841 3.53 -30.30 14.72
N TRP A 842 4.16 -31.19 13.96
CA TRP A 842 5.03 -30.81 12.83
C TRP A 842 4.27 -30.07 11.74
N LEU A 843 3.05 -30.52 11.45
CA LEU A 843 2.18 -29.86 10.48
C LEU A 843 1.77 -28.44 10.91
N GLY A 844 1.46 -28.23 12.19
CA GLY A 844 1.16 -26.89 12.72
C GLY A 844 2.34 -25.92 12.63
N ARG A 845 3.58 -26.42 12.68
CA ARG A 845 4.78 -25.59 12.48
C ARG A 845 5.01 -25.23 11.01
N ALA A 846 4.73 -26.16 10.09
CA ALA A 846 4.88 -25.91 8.66
C ALA A 846 3.97 -24.77 8.15
N GLU A 847 2.82 -24.54 8.81
CA GLU A 847 1.84 -23.51 8.44
C GLU A 847 2.24 -22.06 8.82
N GLY A 848 3.24 -21.89 9.70
CA GLY A 848 3.72 -20.58 10.14
C GLY A 848 4.73 -19.91 9.21
N GLY A 849 5.36 -20.68 8.30
CA GLY A 849 6.34 -20.18 7.33
C GLY A 849 5.70 -19.64 6.05
N ARG A 850 6.44 -18.85 5.26
CA ARG A 850 5.98 -18.24 3.99
C ARG A 850 5.65 -19.24 2.85
N ALA A 851 5.28 -20.48 3.15
CA ALA A 851 4.86 -21.52 2.19
C ALA A 851 3.48 -21.26 1.53
N ARG A 852 3.00 -20.01 1.51
CA ARG A 852 1.77 -19.62 0.79
C ARG A 852 1.96 -19.49 -0.72
N ASP A 853 3.19 -19.32 -1.19
CA ASP A 853 3.52 -19.15 -2.61
C ASP A 853 4.09 -20.42 -3.28
N SER A 854 4.19 -21.55 -2.57
CA SER A 854 4.50 -22.82 -3.22
C SER A 854 3.29 -23.28 -4.03
N PHE A 855 3.55 -23.69 -5.27
CA PHE A 855 2.55 -24.18 -6.24
C PHE A 855 1.79 -25.42 -5.72
N TYR A 856 2.20 -26.01 -4.58
CA TYR A 856 1.64 -27.22 -3.97
C TYR A 856 1.66 -27.15 -2.43
N SER A 857 0.51 -27.35 -1.77
CA SER A 857 0.39 -27.49 -0.30
C SER A 857 -0.25 -28.85 0.07
N PRO A 858 0.55 -29.84 0.54
CA PRO A 858 0.11 -31.16 1.02
C PRO A 858 -0.68 -31.18 2.32
N ASP A 859 -0.79 -30.04 3.00
CA ASP A 859 -1.24 -29.98 4.39
C ASP A 859 -2.65 -30.56 4.58
N THR A 860 -3.48 -30.47 3.53
CA THR A 860 -4.86 -30.98 3.58
C THR A 860 -4.91 -32.51 3.56
N GLY A 861 -3.98 -33.19 2.87
CA GLY A 861 -3.89 -34.64 2.83
C GLY A 861 -3.37 -35.24 4.14
N VAL A 862 -2.34 -34.62 4.73
CA VAL A 862 -1.81 -35.01 6.05
C VAL A 862 -2.88 -34.85 7.14
N ARG A 863 -3.62 -33.74 7.14
CA ARG A 863 -4.77 -33.53 8.06
C ARG A 863 -5.85 -34.58 7.90
N ALA A 864 -6.09 -35.02 6.65
CA ALA A 864 -7.07 -36.06 6.37
C ALA A 864 -6.63 -37.41 6.97
N GLU A 865 -5.37 -37.80 6.81
CA GLU A 865 -4.83 -39.03 7.41
C GLU A 865 -4.87 -38.99 8.94
N ILE A 866 -4.51 -37.86 9.57
CA ILE A 866 -4.62 -37.68 11.03
C ILE A 866 -6.08 -37.87 11.49
N ALA A 867 -7.05 -37.24 10.81
CA ALA A 867 -8.46 -37.38 11.15
C ALA A 867 -8.97 -38.83 10.95
N LEU A 868 -8.54 -39.51 9.89
CA LEU A 868 -8.87 -40.92 9.66
C LEU A 868 -8.29 -41.82 10.75
N ALA A 869 -7.04 -41.59 11.16
CA ALA A 869 -6.37 -42.35 12.21
C ALA A 869 -7.02 -42.16 13.58
N GLU A 870 -7.50 -40.95 13.88
CA GLU A 870 -8.29 -40.64 15.08
C GLU A 870 -9.75 -41.12 15.02
N ARG A 871 -10.12 -41.91 14.00
CA ARG A 871 -11.48 -42.41 13.75
C ARG A 871 -12.52 -41.30 13.49
N ARG A 872 -12.09 -40.10 13.10
CA ARG A 872 -12.95 -39.00 12.62
C ARG A 872 -13.20 -39.14 11.12
N THR A 873 -13.80 -40.26 10.71
CA THR A 873 -13.89 -40.68 9.31
C THR A 873 -14.52 -39.63 8.39
N GLU A 874 -15.67 -39.06 8.75
CA GLU A 874 -16.35 -38.05 7.92
C GLU A 874 -15.52 -36.77 7.72
N GLU A 875 -14.77 -36.37 8.75
CA GLU A 875 -13.89 -35.22 8.66
C GLU A 875 -12.70 -35.50 7.75
N GLY A 876 -12.06 -36.67 7.88
CA GLY A 876 -10.97 -37.11 7.03
C GLY A 876 -11.39 -37.19 5.55
N LEU A 877 -12.53 -37.81 5.27
CA LEU A 877 -13.07 -37.90 3.90
C LEU A 877 -13.39 -36.52 3.30
N ARG A 878 -13.97 -35.62 4.10
CA ARG A 878 -14.23 -34.21 3.70
C ARG A 878 -12.93 -33.47 3.38
N LEU A 879 -11.87 -33.68 4.17
CA LEU A 879 -10.56 -33.08 3.92
C LEU A 879 -9.93 -33.62 2.63
N TRP A 880 -10.02 -34.92 2.37
CA TRP A 880 -9.57 -35.51 1.10
C TRP A 880 -10.33 -34.94 -0.11
N ARG A 881 -11.66 -34.77 -0.01
CA ARG A 881 -12.45 -34.09 -1.06
C ARG A 881 -11.98 -32.66 -1.31
N ARG A 882 -11.77 -31.90 -0.23
CA ARG A 882 -11.26 -30.52 -0.30
C ARG A 882 -9.86 -30.44 -0.93
N ALA A 883 -8.99 -31.41 -0.64
CA ALA A 883 -7.67 -31.50 -1.26
C ALA A 883 -7.78 -31.68 -2.79
N VAL A 884 -8.69 -32.53 -3.25
CA VAL A 884 -8.95 -32.75 -4.69
C VAL A 884 -9.59 -31.52 -5.34
N GLU A 885 -10.52 -30.83 -4.68
CA GLU A 885 -11.16 -29.60 -5.18
C GLU A 885 -10.15 -28.46 -5.39
N ARG A 886 -9.26 -28.24 -4.41
CA ARG A 886 -8.20 -27.21 -4.51
C ARG A 886 -7.27 -27.41 -5.70
N LEU A 887 -6.93 -28.66 -6.03
CA LEU A 887 -6.13 -28.98 -7.22
C LEU A 887 -6.82 -28.55 -8.53
N ALA A 888 -8.16 -28.57 -8.57
CA ALA A 888 -8.91 -28.15 -9.75
C ALA A 888 -8.95 -26.62 -9.91
N GLU A 889 -9.00 -25.88 -8.79
CA GLU A 889 -9.01 -24.41 -8.76
C GLU A 889 -7.66 -23.81 -9.17
N THR A 890 -6.54 -24.34 -8.66
CA THR A 890 -5.19 -23.89 -9.02
C THR A 890 -4.85 -24.15 -10.49
N GLY A 891 -5.27 -25.29 -11.05
CA GLY A 891 -5.10 -25.61 -12.47
C GLY A 891 -5.94 -24.76 -13.45
N ALA A 892 -6.93 -24.02 -12.96
CA ALA A 892 -7.70 -23.04 -13.74
C ALA A 892 -7.04 -21.65 -13.71
N GLY A 893 -6.48 -21.25 -12.57
CA GLY A 893 -5.78 -19.96 -12.39
C GLY A 893 -4.48 -19.84 -13.21
N ALA A 894 -3.73 -20.93 -13.35
CA ALA A 894 -2.51 -20.97 -14.17
C ALA A 894 -2.80 -20.73 -15.67
N ARG A 895 -3.90 -21.29 -16.19
CA ARG A 895 -4.34 -21.09 -17.59
C ARG A 895 -4.69 -19.63 -17.91
N THR A 896 -5.23 -18.89 -16.94
CA THR A 896 -5.50 -17.45 -17.10
C THR A 896 -4.24 -16.58 -17.04
N ALA A 897 -3.20 -17.01 -16.31
CA ALA A 897 -1.91 -16.33 -16.27
C ALA A 897 -1.10 -16.53 -17.57
N GLU A 898 -1.14 -17.72 -18.17
CA GLU A 898 -0.46 -18.02 -19.44
C GLU A 898 -1.08 -17.30 -20.66
N LEU A 899 -2.40 -17.13 -20.67
CA LEU A 899 -3.11 -16.38 -21.73
C LEU A 899 -2.86 -14.86 -21.68
N THR A 900 -2.41 -14.33 -20.54
CA THR A 900 -2.13 -12.90 -20.36
C THR A 900 -0.63 -12.57 -20.43
N GLY A 901 0.26 -13.57 -20.31
CA GLY A 901 1.72 -13.38 -20.31
C GLY A 901 2.43 -13.47 -21.67
N SER A 902 1.74 -13.78 -22.78
CA SER A 902 2.36 -14.12 -24.08
C SER A 902 2.02 -13.17 -25.24
N ARG A 903 1.61 -11.92 -24.98
CA ARG A 903 1.45 -10.88 -26.02
C ARG A 903 1.80 -9.48 -25.53
N THR A 904 3.09 -9.15 -25.54
CA THR A 904 3.57 -7.78 -25.82
C THR A 904 5.01 -7.85 -26.34
N GLY A 905 5.14 -8.00 -27.65
CA GLY A 905 6.36 -7.78 -28.40
C GLY A 905 5.96 -7.17 -29.73
N GLU A 906 5.52 -5.90 -29.72
CA GLU A 906 5.33 -5.14 -30.95
C GLU A 906 6.70 -4.67 -31.44
N LEU A 907 7.22 -5.37 -32.44
CA LEU A 907 8.24 -4.85 -33.35
C LEU A 907 7.59 -3.77 -34.22
N THR A 908 8.21 -2.60 -34.19
CA THR A 908 7.97 -1.45 -35.05
C THR A 908 7.92 -1.82 -36.53
N GLU A 909 6.84 -1.41 -37.20
CA GLU A 909 6.69 -1.41 -38.65
C GLU A 909 7.76 -0.54 -39.32
N SER A 910 8.56 -1.11 -40.22
CA SER A 910 9.00 -0.39 -41.42
C SER A 910 9.50 -1.33 -42.53
N ARG A 911 8.95 -1.10 -43.74
CA ARG A 911 9.48 -1.35 -45.09
C ARG A 911 9.27 -2.72 -45.77
N THR A 912 8.27 -2.67 -46.64
CA THR A 912 8.14 -3.27 -47.99
C THR A 912 9.43 -3.68 -48.72
N GLY A 913 9.42 -4.87 -49.33
CA GLY A 913 10.32 -5.28 -50.40
C GLY A 913 10.15 -6.76 -50.77
N GLU A 914 9.45 -7.04 -51.87
CA GLU A 914 9.37 -8.37 -52.51
C GLU A 914 10.76 -8.88 -52.92
N LEU A 915 10.98 -10.21 -52.87
CA LEU A 915 11.61 -11.04 -53.92
C LEU A 915 11.83 -12.49 -53.44
N THR A 916 10.96 -13.38 -53.94
CA THR A 916 11.22 -14.72 -54.51
C THR A 916 12.49 -15.52 -54.14
N GLY A 917 12.30 -16.79 -53.71
CA GLY A 917 13.04 -17.93 -54.28
C GLY A 917 13.87 -18.84 -53.36
N ALA A 918 13.30 -20.01 -53.05
CA ALA A 918 13.94 -21.33 -52.85
C ALA A 918 14.87 -21.60 -51.62
N ASN A 919 14.36 -22.36 -50.64
CA ASN A 919 14.58 -23.83 -50.46
C ASN A 919 14.22 -24.22 -49.00
N PRO A 920 13.39 -25.26 -48.73
CA PRO A 920 13.04 -25.64 -47.36
C PRO A 920 14.10 -26.58 -46.79
N ARG A 921 14.71 -26.22 -45.66
CA ARG A 921 15.49 -27.10 -44.80
C ARG A 921 15.01 -26.96 -43.35
N PRO A 922 15.13 -28.04 -42.56
CA PRO A 922 14.09 -28.53 -41.68
C PRO A 922 13.97 -27.70 -40.41
N ASP A 923 12.73 -27.54 -39.98
CA ASP A 923 12.35 -27.07 -38.66
C ASP A 923 13.09 -27.86 -37.58
N PRO A 924 13.93 -27.25 -36.72
CA PRO A 924 14.40 -27.88 -35.50
C PRO A 924 13.29 -27.77 -34.45
N GLY A 925 12.16 -28.43 -34.74
CA GLY A 925 11.16 -28.83 -33.78
C GLY A 925 11.73 -29.92 -32.87
N ALA A 926 12.64 -29.53 -31.99
CA ALA A 926 13.15 -30.34 -30.90
C ALA A 926 13.68 -29.38 -29.81
N GLY A 927 12.79 -29.01 -28.88
CA GLY A 927 13.17 -28.12 -27.78
C GLY A 927 12.04 -27.55 -26.94
N SER A 928 10.75 -27.79 -27.27
CA SER A 928 9.65 -27.56 -26.34
C SER A 928 9.33 -28.87 -25.61
N LEU A 929 10.04 -29.13 -24.52
CA LEU A 929 9.57 -30.03 -23.49
C LEU A 929 8.97 -29.12 -22.41
N TYR A 930 7.64 -28.97 -22.45
CA TYR A 930 6.79 -28.21 -21.52
C TYR A 930 6.66 -26.69 -21.71
N VAL A 931 6.46 -26.24 -22.94
CA VAL A 931 5.64 -25.03 -23.18
C VAL A 931 4.30 -25.49 -23.77
N GLY A 932 3.30 -25.65 -22.89
CA GLY A 932 1.92 -26.00 -23.21
C GLY A 932 1.61 -27.51 -23.22
N GLY A 933 1.20 -28.07 -22.08
CA GLY A 933 0.66 -29.44 -22.03
C GLY A 933 0.41 -29.99 -20.62
N ALA A 934 -0.87 -30.15 -20.26
CA ALA A 934 -1.37 -31.07 -19.23
C ALA A 934 -0.86 -30.94 -17.77
N HIS A 935 -1.29 -29.91 -17.03
CA HIS A 935 -1.13 -29.81 -15.55
C HIS A 935 -1.72 -30.99 -14.72
N TRP A 936 -2.41 -31.95 -15.35
CA TRP A 936 -3.00 -33.12 -14.69
C TRP A 936 -2.05 -34.33 -14.61
N ALA A 937 -0.91 -34.27 -15.28
CA ALA A 937 0.11 -35.32 -15.32
C ALA A 937 1.16 -35.19 -14.19
N ASP A 938 1.00 -34.19 -13.31
CA ASP A 938 1.83 -34.04 -12.11
C ASP A 938 1.66 -35.28 -11.18
N PRO A 939 2.74 -36.02 -10.88
CA PRO A 939 2.71 -37.22 -10.03
C PRO A 939 2.05 -36.98 -8.66
N TRP A 940 2.22 -35.78 -8.11
CA TRP A 940 1.70 -35.43 -6.80
C TRP A 940 0.18 -35.19 -6.80
N ALA A 941 -0.32 -34.45 -7.79
CA ALA A 941 -1.77 -34.30 -8.00
C ALA A 941 -2.47 -35.64 -8.22
N LEU A 942 -1.81 -36.59 -8.90
CA LEU A 942 -2.30 -37.96 -9.08
C LEU A 942 -2.32 -38.74 -7.77
N GLN A 943 -1.28 -38.59 -6.95
CA GLN A 943 -1.18 -39.24 -5.65
C GLN A 943 -2.26 -38.78 -4.67
N ILE A 944 -2.59 -37.49 -4.62
CA ILE A 944 -3.70 -36.97 -3.79
C ILE A 944 -5.04 -37.58 -4.21
N GLN A 945 -5.30 -37.64 -5.52
CA GLN A 945 -6.55 -38.20 -6.02
C GLN A 945 -6.64 -39.71 -5.78
N ALA A 946 -5.52 -40.43 -5.95
CA ALA A 946 -5.42 -41.86 -5.65
C ALA A 946 -5.66 -42.12 -4.15
N ALA A 947 -5.03 -41.35 -3.26
CA ALA A 947 -5.23 -41.45 -1.81
C ALA A 947 -6.67 -41.13 -1.41
N ALA A 948 -7.29 -40.09 -2.00
CA ALA A 948 -8.69 -39.78 -1.75
C ALA A 948 -9.62 -40.94 -2.17
N VAL A 949 -9.39 -41.55 -3.33
CA VAL A 949 -10.15 -42.72 -3.81
C VAL A 949 -9.97 -43.92 -2.89
N ALA A 950 -8.73 -44.24 -2.50
CA ALA A 950 -8.42 -45.32 -1.58
C ALA A 950 -9.06 -45.09 -0.19
N ALA A 951 -9.03 -43.86 0.34
CA ALA A 951 -9.63 -43.51 1.64
C ALA A 951 -11.15 -43.74 1.64
N HIS A 952 -11.85 -43.30 0.58
CA HIS A 952 -13.29 -43.49 0.45
C HIS A 952 -13.65 -44.97 0.22
N ALA A 953 -12.82 -45.73 -0.52
CA ALA A 953 -12.99 -47.16 -0.71
C ALA A 953 -12.85 -47.91 0.63
N HIS A 954 -11.81 -47.60 1.41
CA HIS A 954 -11.60 -48.17 2.74
C HIS A 954 -12.71 -47.84 3.75
N ALA A 955 -13.37 -46.69 3.60
CA ALA A 955 -14.50 -46.28 4.43
C ALA A 955 -15.85 -46.87 3.98
N GLY A 956 -15.89 -47.69 2.91
CA GLY A 956 -17.11 -48.29 2.39
C GLY A 956 -18.08 -47.28 1.76
N ARG A 957 -17.59 -46.13 1.27
CA ARG A 957 -18.40 -45.07 0.65
C ARG A 957 -18.49 -45.27 -0.87
N SER A 958 -18.90 -46.46 -1.30
CA SER A 958 -18.87 -46.92 -2.70
C SER A 958 -19.55 -45.96 -3.70
N GLY A 959 -20.62 -45.26 -3.28
CA GLY A 959 -21.31 -44.27 -4.12
C GLY A 959 -20.54 -42.96 -4.37
N GLU A 960 -19.62 -42.59 -3.48
CA GLU A 960 -18.81 -41.36 -3.59
C GLU A 960 -17.51 -41.60 -4.37
N VAL A 961 -17.10 -42.86 -4.55
CA VAL A 961 -15.84 -43.27 -5.19
C VAL A 961 -15.96 -43.39 -6.71
N ALA A 962 -17.13 -43.73 -7.23
CA ALA A 962 -17.32 -44.13 -8.63
C ALA A 962 -16.87 -43.06 -9.64
N VAL A 963 -17.26 -41.79 -9.45
CA VAL A 963 -16.92 -40.69 -10.37
C VAL A 963 -15.42 -40.32 -10.30
N PRO A 964 -14.81 -40.13 -9.11
CA PRO A 964 -13.36 -39.95 -9.00
C PRO A 964 -12.54 -41.11 -9.58
N ALA A 965 -12.93 -42.37 -9.32
CA ALA A 965 -12.24 -43.55 -9.85
C ALA A 965 -12.31 -43.61 -11.38
N ALA A 966 -13.47 -43.32 -11.99
CA ALA A 966 -13.59 -43.26 -13.44
C ALA A 966 -12.66 -42.20 -14.07
N ARG A 967 -12.54 -41.02 -13.44
CA ARG A 967 -11.60 -39.96 -13.87
C ARG A 967 -10.14 -40.39 -13.75
N LEU A 968 -9.78 -41.09 -12.67
CA LEU A 968 -8.43 -41.65 -12.52
C LEU A 968 -8.13 -42.71 -13.59
N GLY A 969 -9.11 -43.56 -13.94
CA GLY A 969 -8.98 -44.54 -15.02
C GLY A 969 -8.76 -43.89 -16.40
N GLU A 970 -9.42 -42.76 -16.68
CA GLU A 970 -9.19 -41.97 -17.90
C GLU A 970 -7.76 -41.40 -17.94
N ARG A 971 -7.27 -40.90 -16.81
CA ARG A 971 -5.89 -40.38 -16.69
C ARG A 971 -4.84 -41.47 -16.81
N LEU A 972 -5.08 -42.65 -16.24
CA LEU A 972 -4.18 -43.80 -16.38
C LEU A 972 -3.94 -44.14 -17.86
N ARG A 973 -4.98 -44.08 -18.70
CA ARG A 973 -4.81 -44.31 -20.15
C ARG A 973 -3.92 -43.27 -20.80
N LEU A 974 -4.19 -41.99 -20.51
CA LEU A 974 -3.37 -40.90 -21.05
C LEU A 974 -1.90 -41.03 -20.64
N LEU A 975 -1.63 -41.44 -19.39
CA LEU A 975 -0.27 -41.73 -18.92
C LEU A 975 0.35 -42.92 -19.64
N LEU A 976 -0.40 -44.00 -19.86
CA LEU A 976 0.09 -45.20 -20.54
C LEU A 976 0.34 -44.99 -22.04
N ASP A 977 -0.39 -44.06 -22.67
CA ASP A 977 -0.29 -43.69 -24.09
C ASP A 977 0.83 -42.67 -24.38
N ASP A 978 1.34 -41.97 -23.36
CA ASP A 978 2.47 -41.04 -23.52
C ASP A 978 3.77 -41.81 -23.88
N PRO A 979 4.44 -41.47 -25.00
CA PRO A 979 5.70 -42.11 -25.41
C PRO A 979 6.92 -41.71 -24.55
N SER A 980 6.76 -40.75 -23.63
CA SER A 980 7.72 -40.39 -22.59
C SER A 980 8.16 -41.63 -21.80
N ARG A 981 9.47 -41.90 -21.78
CA ARG A 981 10.05 -43.10 -21.13
C ARG A 981 10.41 -42.83 -19.66
N SER A 982 9.64 -42.00 -18.95
CA SER A 982 9.94 -41.62 -17.57
C SER A 982 9.45 -42.69 -16.56
N PRO A 983 10.33 -43.25 -15.71
CA PRO A 983 9.97 -44.22 -14.67
C PRO A 983 9.10 -43.63 -13.55
N LEU A 984 9.11 -42.30 -13.37
CA LEU A 984 8.18 -41.61 -12.49
C LEU A 984 6.72 -41.79 -12.97
N GLU A 985 6.49 -41.86 -14.28
CA GLU A 985 5.18 -42.16 -14.85
C GLU A 985 4.74 -43.60 -14.56
N LEU A 986 5.66 -44.57 -14.51
CA LEU A 986 5.33 -45.96 -14.15
C LEU A 986 4.87 -46.07 -12.69
N ARG A 987 5.52 -45.36 -11.76
CA ARG A 987 5.06 -45.27 -10.36
C ARG A 987 3.72 -44.54 -10.24
N SER A 988 3.50 -43.48 -11.01
CA SER A 988 2.20 -42.82 -11.09
C SER A 988 1.12 -43.79 -11.60
N CYS A 989 1.43 -44.60 -12.63
CA CYS A 989 0.53 -45.64 -13.12
C CYS A 989 0.23 -46.69 -12.04
N GLY A 990 1.26 -47.17 -11.32
CA GLY A 990 1.09 -48.11 -10.22
C GLY A 990 0.25 -47.53 -9.07
N THR A 991 0.48 -46.26 -8.72
CA THR A 991 -0.30 -45.55 -7.68
C THR A 991 -1.77 -45.42 -8.06
N VAL A 992 -2.06 -45.10 -9.32
CA VAL A 992 -3.43 -45.05 -9.82
C VAL A 992 -4.06 -46.44 -9.87
N LEU A 993 -3.35 -47.45 -10.37
CA LEU A 993 -3.82 -48.84 -10.38
C LEU A 993 -4.13 -49.37 -8.98
N HIS A 994 -3.33 -49.00 -7.98
CA HIS A 994 -3.54 -49.34 -6.57
C HIS A 994 -4.89 -48.81 -6.08
N ALA A 995 -5.16 -47.52 -6.28
CA ALA A 995 -6.41 -46.88 -5.88
C ALA A 995 -7.62 -47.44 -6.65
N LEU A 996 -7.47 -47.69 -7.96
CA LEU A 996 -8.52 -48.29 -8.79
C LEU A 996 -8.84 -49.73 -8.38
N GLY A 997 -7.84 -50.52 -8.03
CA GLY A 997 -8.02 -51.89 -7.53
C GLY A 997 -8.79 -51.90 -6.20
N LEU A 998 -8.40 -51.04 -5.25
CA LEU A 998 -9.11 -50.88 -3.98
C LEU A 998 -10.55 -50.41 -4.17
N ALA A 999 -10.78 -49.44 -5.08
CA ALA A 999 -12.11 -48.97 -5.43
C ALA A 999 -12.95 -50.10 -6.04
N ALA A 1000 -12.40 -50.87 -6.97
CA ALA A 1000 -13.09 -51.97 -7.62
C ALA A 1000 -13.49 -53.09 -6.63
N LEU A 1001 -12.64 -53.40 -5.64
CA LEU A 1001 -13.00 -54.31 -4.55
C LEU A 1001 -14.14 -53.76 -3.68
N ALA A 1002 -14.14 -52.46 -3.40
CA ALA A 1002 -15.15 -51.82 -2.54
C ALA A 1002 -16.51 -51.58 -3.23
N THR A 1003 -16.53 -51.36 -4.54
CA THR A 1003 -17.77 -51.15 -5.31
C THR A 1003 -18.33 -52.43 -5.92
N GLY A 1004 -17.49 -53.43 -6.17
CA GLY A 1004 -17.87 -54.64 -6.90
C GLY A 1004 -18.04 -54.42 -8.41
N ASP A 1005 -17.55 -53.29 -8.95
CA ASP A 1005 -17.73 -52.92 -10.36
C ASP A 1005 -16.90 -53.76 -11.35
N ALA A 1006 -15.90 -54.49 -10.86
CA ALA A 1006 -15.09 -55.43 -11.62
C ALA A 1006 -15.02 -56.81 -10.92
N PRO A 1007 -14.76 -57.90 -11.65
CA PRO A 1007 -14.50 -59.20 -11.04
C PRO A 1007 -13.37 -59.11 -10.00
N ALA A 1008 -13.52 -59.78 -8.86
CA ALA A 1008 -12.53 -59.76 -7.77
C ALA A 1008 -11.11 -60.09 -8.29
N ALA A 1009 -10.97 -61.11 -9.15
CA ALA A 1009 -9.71 -61.47 -9.79
C ALA A 1009 -9.07 -60.31 -10.60
N THR A 1010 -9.86 -59.48 -11.29
CA THR A 1010 -9.37 -58.31 -12.04
C THR A 1010 -8.87 -57.22 -11.10
N ALA A 1011 -9.61 -56.93 -10.03
CA ALA A 1011 -9.22 -55.94 -9.02
C ALA A 1011 -7.96 -56.37 -8.24
N VAL A 1012 -7.85 -57.67 -7.91
CA VAL A 1012 -6.65 -58.27 -7.31
C VAL A 1012 -5.45 -58.15 -8.24
N ARG A 1013 -5.59 -58.46 -9.54
CA ARG A 1013 -4.51 -58.28 -10.53
C ARG A 1013 -4.04 -56.82 -10.63
N MET A 1014 -4.93 -55.84 -10.52
CA MET A 1014 -4.55 -54.41 -10.49
C MET A 1014 -3.69 -54.06 -9.27
N ILE A 1015 -4.03 -54.58 -8.08
CA ILE A 1015 -3.27 -54.35 -6.84
C ILE A 1015 -1.88 -54.99 -6.95
N VAL A 1016 -1.77 -56.22 -7.46
CA VAL A 1016 -0.49 -56.90 -7.63
C VAL A 1016 0.38 -56.22 -8.70
N LEU A 1017 -0.23 -55.82 -9.82
CA LEU A 1017 0.50 -55.10 -10.87
C LEU A 1017 0.98 -53.72 -10.38
N ALA A 1018 0.17 -53.03 -9.58
CA ALA A 1018 0.55 -51.77 -8.95
C ALA A 1018 1.79 -51.92 -8.07
N GLU A 1019 1.88 -52.99 -7.26
CA GLU A 1019 3.08 -53.26 -6.45
C GLU A 1019 4.32 -53.47 -7.33
N ARG A 1020 4.20 -54.11 -8.49
CA ARG A 1020 5.31 -54.33 -9.43
C ARG A 1020 5.73 -53.08 -10.19
N LEU A 1021 4.79 -52.21 -10.55
CA LEU A 1021 5.06 -50.91 -11.17
C LEU A 1021 5.61 -49.89 -10.17
N GLY A 1022 5.38 -50.12 -8.87
CA GLY A 1022 5.74 -49.21 -7.79
C GLY A 1022 4.58 -48.29 -7.43
N VAL A 1023 4.42 -48.00 -6.14
CA VAL A 1023 3.35 -47.15 -5.59
C VAL A 1023 4.00 -46.05 -4.75
N LEU A 1024 3.54 -44.81 -4.89
CA LEU A 1024 3.90 -43.71 -4.01
C LEU A 1024 3.14 -43.87 -2.69
N ARG A 1025 3.87 -44.13 -1.60
CA ARG A 1025 3.34 -44.62 -0.30
C ARG A 1025 3.30 -43.56 0.79
N GLU A 1026 3.37 -42.28 0.45
CA GLU A 1026 3.59 -41.21 1.45
C GLU A 1026 2.40 -41.04 2.40
N PHE A 1027 1.16 -41.26 1.95
CA PHE A 1027 -0.05 -41.14 2.78
C PHE A 1027 -0.45 -42.47 3.43
N GLN A 1028 0.14 -42.78 4.57
CA GLN A 1028 -0.21 -43.94 5.41
C GLN A 1028 -1.18 -43.54 6.54
N PRO A 1029 -2.14 -44.42 6.92
CA PRO A 1029 -2.31 -45.81 6.50
C PRO A 1029 -3.17 -46.04 5.24
N THR A 1030 -3.67 -44.98 4.59
CA THR A 1030 -4.58 -45.10 3.43
C THR A 1030 -3.95 -45.81 2.23
N MET A 1031 -2.68 -45.54 1.91
CA MET A 1031 -1.96 -46.15 0.79
C MET A 1031 -1.07 -47.33 1.23
N SER A 1032 -1.49 -48.07 2.27
CA SER A 1032 -0.71 -49.19 2.81
C SER A 1032 -0.73 -50.40 1.88
N ALA A 1033 0.46 -50.83 1.46
CA ALA A 1033 0.62 -52.06 0.67
C ALA A 1033 0.18 -53.30 1.45
N GLU A 1034 0.44 -53.35 2.76
CA GLU A 1034 -0.01 -54.46 3.62
C GLU A 1034 -1.54 -54.51 3.69
N ARG A 1035 -2.18 -53.36 3.86
CA ARG A 1035 -3.65 -53.28 3.91
C ARG A 1035 -4.28 -53.66 2.57
N ALA A 1036 -3.69 -53.21 1.45
CA ALA A 1036 -4.17 -53.59 0.12
C ALA A 1036 -3.94 -55.06 -0.19
N ARG A 1037 -2.80 -55.64 0.25
CA ARG A 1037 -2.54 -57.08 0.15
C ARG A 1037 -3.57 -57.88 0.91
N HIS A 1038 -3.82 -57.57 2.18
CA HIS A 1038 -4.85 -58.25 2.97
C HIS A 1038 -6.22 -58.15 2.29
N ALA A 1039 -6.61 -56.97 1.80
CA ALA A 1039 -7.87 -56.81 1.07
C ALA A 1039 -7.93 -57.65 -0.23
N ALA A 1040 -6.81 -57.78 -0.95
CA ALA A 1040 -6.73 -58.58 -2.16
C ALA A 1040 -6.75 -60.09 -1.88
N GLU A 1041 -6.02 -60.55 -0.86
CA GLU A 1041 -6.00 -61.96 -0.42
C GLU A 1041 -7.33 -62.40 0.17
N ASP A 1042 -8.02 -61.53 0.89
CA ASP A 1042 -9.37 -61.77 1.42
C ASP A 1042 -10.41 -61.86 0.30
N ALA A 1043 -10.23 -61.10 -0.78
CA ALA A 1043 -11.12 -61.11 -1.94
C ALA A 1043 -10.92 -62.33 -2.84
N ASP A 1044 -9.68 -62.65 -3.22
CA ASP A 1044 -9.33 -63.80 -4.06
C ASP A 1044 -7.84 -64.19 -3.92
N ARG A 1045 -7.54 -65.04 -2.92
CA ARG A 1045 -6.18 -65.54 -2.64
C ARG A 1045 -5.54 -66.28 -3.81
N ALA A 1046 -6.31 -67.02 -4.60
CA ALA A 1046 -5.78 -67.79 -5.72
C ALA A 1046 -5.34 -66.85 -6.86
N ALA A 1047 -6.19 -65.89 -7.23
CA ALA A 1047 -5.84 -64.87 -8.22
C ALA A 1047 -4.64 -64.01 -7.78
N TYR A 1048 -4.49 -63.75 -6.48
CA TYR A 1048 -3.34 -63.02 -5.94
C TYR A 1048 -2.03 -63.79 -6.18
N ALA A 1049 -1.97 -65.08 -5.81
CA ALA A 1049 -0.78 -65.91 -5.99
C ALA A 1049 -0.40 -66.06 -7.48
N ASP A 1050 -1.40 -66.27 -8.35
CA ASP A 1050 -1.18 -66.39 -9.80
C ASP A 1050 -0.62 -65.10 -10.39
N ALA A 1051 -1.20 -63.94 -10.05
CA ALA A 1051 -0.75 -62.64 -10.53
C ALA A 1051 0.67 -62.30 -10.05
N VAL A 1052 1.02 -62.66 -8.80
CA VAL A 1052 2.38 -62.44 -8.26
C VAL A 1052 3.41 -63.24 -9.07
N SER A 1053 3.10 -64.51 -9.37
CA SER A 1053 3.98 -65.36 -10.18
C SER A 1053 4.12 -64.85 -11.62
N GLU A 1054 3.00 -64.47 -12.25
CA GLU A 1054 2.96 -63.98 -13.64
C GLU A 1054 3.78 -62.69 -13.81
N TYR A 1055 3.57 -61.70 -12.94
CA TYR A 1055 4.21 -60.39 -13.05
C TYR A 1055 5.64 -60.34 -12.49
N ALA A 1056 6.10 -61.39 -11.79
CA ALA A 1056 7.48 -61.47 -11.32
C ALA A 1056 8.49 -61.53 -12.47
N ALA A 1057 8.14 -62.19 -13.58
CA ALA A 1057 9.02 -62.45 -14.71
C ALA A 1057 9.00 -61.36 -15.80
N LEU A 1058 8.10 -60.38 -15.71
CA LEU A 1058 7.90 -59.38 -16.76
C LEU A 1058 8.89 -58.20 -16.66
N GLY A 1059 9.41 -57.78 -17.81
CA GLY A 1059 10.15 -56.51 -17.96
C GLY A 1059 9.22 -55.29 -18.02
N ARG A 1060 9.79 -54.08 -17.97
CA ARG A 1060 9.02 -52.82 -17.88
C ARG A 1060 7.98 -52.63 -18.99
N ASP A 1061 8.35 -52.90 -20.24
CA ASP A 1061 7.43 -52.72 -21.38
C ASP A 1061 6.25 -53.71 -21.30
N ALA A 1062 6.50 -54.94 -20.85
CA ALA A 1062 5.45 -55.94 -20.65
C ALA A 1062 4.55 -55.62 -19.46
N LEU A 1063 5.09 -55.05 -18.38
CA LEU A 1063 4.29 -54.55 -17.24
C LEU A 1063 3.40 -53.36 -17.67
N ARG A 1064 3.89 -52.47 -18.55
CA ARG A 1064 3.10 -51.36 -19.10
C ARG A 1064 1.96 -51.86 -19.98
N GLU A 1065 2.20 -52.91 -20.78
CA GLU A 1065 1.16 -53.53 -21.58
C GLU A 1065 0.10 -54.21 -20.72
N ALA A 1066 0.51 -54.95 -19.69
CA ALA A 1066 -0.43 -55.51 -18.70
C ALA A 1066 -1.28 -54.43 -18.01
N ALA A 1067 -0.70 -53.24 -17.77
CA ALA A 1067 -1.43 -52.09 -17.23
C ALA A 1067 -2.45 -51.52 -18.24
N ARG A 1068 -2.11 -51.49 -19.54
CA ARG A 1068 -3.05 -51.09 -20.61
C ARG A 1068 -4.24 -52.03 -20.68
N GLU A 1069 -4.00 -53.34 -20.67
CA GLU A 1069 -5.05 -54.37 -20.69
C GLU A 1069 -6.02 -54.21 -19.51
N LEU A 1070 -5.49 -54.08 -18.29
CA LEU A 1070 -6.32 -53.87 -17.10
C LEU A 1070 -7.03 -52.51 -17.10
N SER A 1071 -6.41 -51.46 -17.66
CA SER A 1071 -7.03 -50.14 -17.74
C SER A 1071 -8.32 -50.15 -18.57
N ALA A 1072 -8.45 -51.04 -19.57
CA ALA A 1072 -9.61 -51.10 -20.47
C ALA A 1072 -10.96 -51.32 -19.75
N TYR A 1073 -10.94 -51.96 -18.57
CA TYR A 1073 -12.14 -52.22 -17.75
C TYR A 1073 -12.88 -50.96 -17.28
N PHE A 1074 -12.18 -49.82 -17.13
CA PHE A 1074 -12.79 -48.56 -16.68
C PHE A 1074 -13.33 -47.67 -17.82
N GLY A 1075 -13.32 -48.14 -19.08
CA GLY A 1075 -13.59 -47.32 -20.28
C GLY A 1075 -14.73 -47.82 -21.14
N SER A 1076 -15.12 -49.08 -20.99
CA SER A 1076 -16.17 -49.71 -21.79
C SER A 1076 -17.59 -49.35 -21.34
N ARG A 1077 -17.80 -48.79 -20.14
CA ARG A 1077 -19.14 -48.47 -19.60
C ARG A 1077 -19.72 -47.09 -19.96
N ARG A 1078 -18.99 -46.20 -20.66
CA ARG A 1078 -19.58 -44.92 -21.13
C ARG A 1078 -20.59 -45.05 -22.27
N LYS A 1079 -20.87 -46.27 -22.77
CA LYS A 1079 -21.91 -46.51 -23.79
C LYS A 1079 -23.23 -47.05 -23.24
N SER A 1080 -23.34 -47.40 -21.96
CA SER A 1080 -24.54 -48.06 -21.43
C SER A 1080 -25.33 -47.28 -20.37
N ASP A 1081 -24.74 -46.35 -19.63
CA ASP A 1081 -25.44 -45.68 -18.50
C ASP A 1081 -25.60 -44.15 -18.63
N VAL A 1082 -25.29 -43.54 -19.79
CA VAL A 1082 -25.55 -42.11 -20.03
C VAL A 1082 -26.90 -41.85 -20.73
N ASP A 1083 -27.58 -42.89 -21.24
CA ASP A 1083 -28.93 -42.76 -21.80
C ASP A 1083 -30.07 -42.99 -20.79
N GLN A 1084 -29.76 -43.24 -19.51
CA GLN A 1084 -30.78 -43.31 -18.44
C GLN A 1084 -30.28 -42.75 -17.09
N LYS A 1085 -30.00 -41.44 -17.01
CA LYS A 1085 -30.38 -40.58 -15.87
C LYS A 1085 -30.09 -39.11 -16.09
#